data_AF-A0A1V4WVA7-F1
#
_entry.id   AF-A0A1V4WVA7-F1
#
_cell.length_a   1.000
_cell.length_b   1.000
_cell.length_c   1.000
_cell.angle_alpha   90.00
_cell.angle_beta   90.00
_cell.angle_gamma   90.00
#
_symmetry.space_group_name_H-M   'P 1'
#
loop_
_entity.id
_entity.type
_entity.pdbx_description
1 polymer ?
#
loop_
_entity_poly.entity_id
_entity_poly.type
_entity_poly.pdbx_seq_one_letter_code
_entity_poly.pdbx_strand_id
1 'polypeptide(L)'
;MLVILVIAMTVIAVLGAAFVSMVGSKQQGFTLLRNGHRATMIARAGLEWAIRFASEGHNVKDTTMDFVPGTPNEGSFTTNYDEATDILTVEGTYQGTTQRIDLSNFRRYLKIGDVSFALSMDSFKRVESKTGQSIAVDKTAGIIHLGLQTQNTAGAVWYGGDSTAGKCVNGVCDFGSGFRAYFVFQYAPGSTGDGFTFAITSGKDNNNTASSIGGDSEMGELMAYGGDSRSYSGGYITSFVDGAGKGLRPPKFAVEFDIYPNTTGCTDSCSGRCDPAIEQHMAYVFWGDDNRIGCKDAYTRWMSSFSFLANTVVYGTTGGNTYLYRSLGDLTTGTTEPSWPSIKGQTVAESGVQWKECSWRASTDYTWWVDVVAPSASYISTAANGFFFFESIFGTRQTGSSEPAWTNCVNYMAECTDNNAKWQNAFFYGVPRVNYATNSRTYDDNRHTAGTGTNAGNSATNAGPTNTKSSDSYYTSSANPTTWLADTATSSTVNRTYAYRMEVVRNSTTGTYQIKSWIETCDPPWSASTAYAINDLIRPTVSNEYYNKCYYLASNTGTSGTTQPAWSETGTVTDGTVTWKPVCTWKASREYAVDALIRPTASNGYFYTARTAGTSGATEPTWPDKGRVTDGTVTWLPYQVGICNKYTNGALGYVQSDYTTQSPTLDRTITLDSTYNTAFDKFLFGWTTASGGATQRADVWKFRLTFKP
;
A
#
# COMPACT_ATOMS: atom_id res chain seq x y z
N MET A 1 -52.31 -75.98 44.95
CA MET A 1 -51.52 -74.98 45.71
C MET A 1 -50.03 -75.02 45.36
N LEU A 2 -49.39 -76.20 45.32
CA LEU A 2 -47.96 -76.36 44.95
C LEU A 2 -47.61 -75.79 43.55
N VAL A 3 -48.44 -76.07 42.53
CA VAL A 3 -48.20 -75.62 41.14
C VAL A 3 -48.17 -74.09 41.01
N ILE A 4 -49.05 -73.39 41.73
CA ILE A 4 -49.09 -71.92 41.73
C ILE A 4 -47.82 -71.35 42.37
N LEU A 5 -47.31 -72.01 43.41
CA LEU A 5 -46.12 -71.57 44.13
C LEU A 5 -44.85 -71.78 43.30
N VAL A 6 -44.76 -72.90 42.57
CA VAL A 6 -43.69 -73.14 41.59
C VAL A 6 -43.74 -72.11 40.47
N ILE A 7 -44.91 -71.84 39.88
CA ILE A 7 -45.06 -70.82 38.83
C ILE A 7 -44.64 -69.44 39.35
N ALA A 8 -45.07 -69.05 40.55
CA ALA A 8 -44.71 -67.78 41.16
C ALA A 8 -43.20 -67.65 41.38
N MET A 9 -42.53 -68.69 41.88
CA MET A 9 -41.08 -68.70 42.10
C MET A 9 -40.31 -68.62 40.77
N THR A 10 -40.75 -69.33 39.72
CA THR A 10 -40.13 -69.28 38.40
C THR A 10 -40.29 -67.89 37.77
N VAL A 11 -41.46 -67.27 37.91
CA VAL A 11 -41.70 -65.90 37.41
C VAL A 11 -40.83 -64.89 38.14
N ILE A 12 -40.69 -64.99 39.47
CA ILE A 12 -39.81 -64.10 40.25
C ILE A 12 -38.34 -64.29 39.85
N ALA A 13 -37.89 -65.53 39.63
CA ALA A 13 -36.52 -65.81 39.19
C ALA A 13 -36.22 -65.25 37.79
N VAL A 14 -37.16 -65.40 36.85
CA VAL A 14 -37.04 -64.84 35.49
C VAL A 14 -37.04 -63.31 35.51
N LEU A 15 -37.92 -62.71 36.32
CA LEU A 15 -37.95 -61.25 36.51
C LEU A 15 -36.66 -60.73 37.17
N GLY A 16 -36.11 -61.46 38.15
CA GLY A 16 -34.83 -61.14 38.78
C GLY A 16 -33.66 -61.17 37.79
N ALA A 17 -33.59 -62.21 36.94
CA ALA A 17 -32.57 -62.32 35.90
C ALA A 17 -32.68 -61.20 34.83
N ALA A 18 -33.90 -60.85 34.42
CA ALA A 18 -34.15 -59.76 33.50
C ALA A 18 -33.76 -58.39 34.09
N PHE A 19 -33.99 -58.19 35.40
CA PHE A 19 -33.62 -56.95 36.08
C PHE A 19 -32.08 -56.80 36.19
N VAL A 20 -31.37 -57.88 36.53
CA VAL A 20 -29.90 -57.88 36.63
C VAL A 20 -29.25 -57.63 35.26
N SER A 21 -29.77 -58.22 34.18
CA SER A 21 -29.26 -57.97 32.82
C SER A 21 -29.53 -56.55 32.32
N MET A 22 -30.66 -55.94 32.70
CA MET A 22 -30.95 -54.53 32.42
C MET A 22 -30.04 -53.56 33.20
N VAL A 23 -29.68 -53.88 34.44
CA VAL A 23 -28.74 -53.04 35.23
C VAL A 23 -27.33 -53.10 34.64
N GLY A 24 -26.85 -54.29 34.27
CA GLY A 24 -25.54 -54.46 33.64
C GLY A 24 -25.41 -53.72 32.29
N SER A 25 -26.45 -53.80 31.44
CA SER A 25 -26.48 -53.07 30.16
C SER A 25 -26.54 -51.55 30.33
N LYS A 26 -27.30 -51.04 31.32
CA LYS A 26 -27.31 -49.60 31.64
C LYS A 26 -25.95 -49.09 32.14
N GLN A 27 -25.27 -49.85 33.00
CA GLN A 27 -23.96 -49.46 33.52
C GLN A 27 -22.88 -49.44 32.42
N GLN A 28 -22.92 -50.38 31.47
CA GLN A 28 -22.00 -50.37 30.33
C GLN A 28 -22.30 -49.23 29.34
N GLY A 29 -23.58 -48.96 29.04
CA GLY A 29 -23.97 -47.83 28.19
C GLY A 29 -23.53 -46.46 28.75
N PHE A 30 -23.60 -46.27 30.08
CA PHE A 30 -23.16 -45.04 30.74
C PHE A 30 -21.63 -44.85 30.69
N THR A 31 -20.88 -45.96 30.80
CA THR A 31 -19.41 -45.93 30.71
C THR A 31 -18.96 -45.57 29.29
N LEU A 32 -19.62 -46.11 28.26
CA LEU A 32 -19.35 -45.79 26.86
C LEU A 32 -19.61 -44.30 26.56
N LEU A 33 -20.73 -43.75 27.03
CA LEU A 33 -21.07 -42.33 26.87
C LEU A 33 -20.06 -41.42 27.59
N ARG A 34 -19.66 -41.77 28.82
CA ARG A 34 -18.68 -41.01 29.60
C ARG A 34 -17.29 -41.02 28.94
N ASN A 35 -16.84 -42.18 28.48
CA ASN A 35 -15.55 -42.33 27.80
C ASN A 35 -15.56 -41.64 26.44
N GLY A 36 -16.66 -41.72 25.69
CA GLY A 36 -16.87 -40.96 24.46
C GLY A 36 -16.77 -39.45 24.69
N HIS A 37 -17.43 -38.91 25.73
CA HIS A 37 -17.32 -37.49 26.05
C HIS A 37 -15.88 -37.07 26.39
N ARG A 38 -15.14 -37.87 27.17
CA ARG A 38 -13.72 -37.60 27.48
C ARG A 38 -12.84 -37.66 26.23
N ALA A 39 -13.03 -38.64 25.36
CA ALA A 39 -12.34 -38.74 24.08
C ALA A 39 -12.59 -37.52 23.18
N THR A 40 -13.84 -37.00 23.14
CA THR A 40 -14.14 -35.74 22.43
C THR A 40 -13.41 -34.54 23.01
N MET A 41 -13.32 -34.43 24.35
CA MET A 41 -12.58 -33.33 25.00
C MET A 41 -11.07 -33.41 24.71
N ILE A 42 -10.50 -34.61 24.69
CA ILE A 42 -9.10 -34.85 24.32
C ILE A 42 -8.86 -34.50 22.84
N ALA A 43 -9.77 -34.88 21.93
CA ALA A 43 -9.68 -34.50 20.52
C ALA A 43 -9.70 -32.97 20.34
N ARG A 44 -10.54 -32.24 21.11
CA ARG A 44 -10.55 -30.77 21.10
C ARG A 44 -9.24 -30.17 21.61
N ALA A 45 -8.67 -30.72 22.67
CA ALA A 45 -7.38 -30.26 23.18
C ALA A 45 -6.25 -30.54 22.17
N GLY A 46 -6.27 -31.70 21.51
CA GLY A 46 -5.35 -32.03 20.42
C GLY A 46 -5.47 -31.08 19.23
N LEU A 47 -6.68 -30.60 18.94
CA LEU A 47 -6.91 -29.58 17.91
C LEU A 47 -6.25 -28.24 18.27
N GLU A 48 -6.46 -27.74 19.48
CA GLU A 48 -5.83 -26.50 19.97
C GLU A 48 -4.29 -26.62 20.00
N TRP A 49 -3.79 -27.78 20.44
CA TRP A 49 -2.36 -28.09 20.40
C TRP A 49 -1.83 -28.07 18.96
N ALA A 50 -2.51 -28.74 18.02
CA ALA A 50 -2.09 -28.80 16.63
C ALA A 50 -2.06 -27.43 15.96
N ILE A 51 -3.07 -26.60 16.22
CA ILE A 51 -3.10 -25.21 15.74
C ILE A 51 -1.87 -24.45 16.23
N ARG A 52 -1.55 -24.53 17.53
CA ARG A 52 -0.40 -23.84 18.10
C ARG A 52 0.93 -24.41 17.61
N PHE A 53 1.09 -25.73 17.61
CA PHE A 53 2.32 -26.41 17.22
C PHE A 53 2.66 -26.16 15.75
N ALA A 54 1.65 -26.25 14.87
CA ALA A 54 1.81 -25.87 13.47
C ALA A 54 2.05 -24.36 13.27
N SER A 55 1.47 -23.49 14.12
CA SER A 55 1.75 -22.05 14.08
C SER A 55 3.19 -21.70 14.46
N GLU A 56 3.88 -22.58 15.19
CA GLU A 56 5.30 -22.46 15.53
C GLU A 56 6.21 -23.08 14.44
N GLY A 57 5.64 -23.51 13.30
CA GLY A 57 6.37 -24.03 12.14
C GLY A 57 6.64 -25.54 12.18
N HIS A 58 6.03 -26.26 13.11
CA HIS A 58 6.21 -27.71 13.24
C HIS A 58 5.18 -28.51 12.41
N ASN A 59 5.57 -29.70 11.97
CA ASN A 59 4.69 -30.58 11.20
C ASN A 59 3.69 -31.29 12.14
N VAL A 60 2.40 -31.26 11.79
CA VAL A 60 1.29 -31.92 12.51
C VAL A 60 0.73 -33.13 11.77
N LYS A 61 1.36 -33.55 10.66
CA LYS A 61 1.01 -34.76 9.95
C LYS A 61 1.50 -35.98 10.74
N ASP A 62 0.62 -36.97 10.89
CA ASP A 62 0.88 -38.26 11.54
C ASP A 62 1.55 -38.14 12.94
N THR A 63 1.17 -37.13 13.73
CA THR A 63 1.77 -36.88 15.05
C THR A 63 0.90 -37.43 16.17
N THR A 64 1.47 -38.18 17.11
CA THR A 64 0.76 -38.74 18.26
C THR A 64 1.34 -38.21 19.56
N MET A 65 0.47 -37.80 20.48
CA MET A 65 0.83 -37.22 21.77
C MET A 65 -0.03 -37.81 22.89
N ASP A 66 0.60 -38.13 24.02
CA ASP A 66 -0.12 -38.43 25.25
C ASP A 66 -0.76 -37.15 25.80
N PHE A 67 -2.00 -37.24 26.30
CA PHE A 67 -2.69 -36.08 26.87
C PHE A 67 -1.97 -35.55 28.11
N VAL A 68 -1.42 -36.47 28.92
CA VAL A 68 -0.46 -36.16 29.97
C VAL A 68 0.82 -36.94 29.68
N PRO A 69 1.99 -36.26 29.61
CA PRO A 69 3.24 -36.91 29.20
C PRO A 69 3.59 -38.13 30.07
N GLY A 70 3.77 -39.28 29.44
CA GLY A 70 4.18 -40.52 30.12
C GLY A 70 3.04 -41.26 30.83
N THR A 71 1.78 -40.83 30.67
CA THR A 71 0.61 -41.50 31.24
C THR A 71 -0.44 -41.81 30.17
N PRO A 72 -0.21 -42.79 29.29
CA PRO A 72 -1.12 -43.13 28.18
C PRO A 72 -2.53 -43.57 28.64
N ASN A 73 -2.66 -44.00 29.91
CA ASN A 73 -3.95 -44.36 30.51
C ASN A 73 -4.87 -43.15 30.76
N GLU A 74 -4.34 -41.93 30.73
CA GLU A 74 -5.11 -40.68 30.83
C GLU A 74 -5.63 -40.21 29.46
N GLY A 75 -5.27 -40.94 28.39
CA GLY A 75 -5.69 -40.71 27.01
C GLY A 75 -4.61 -40.08 26.16
N SER A 76 -4.82 -40.09 24.85
CA SER A 76 -3.90 -39.57 23.84
C SER A 76 -4.67 -38.97 22.68
N PHE A 77 -3.98 -38.19 21.84
CA PHE A 77 -4.53 -37.74 20.56
C PHE A 77 -3.54 -37.94 19.43
N THR A 78 -4.06 -38.13 18.23
CA THR A 78 -3.31 -38.20 16.98
C THR A 78 -3.81 -37.12 16.03
N THR A 79 -2.88 -36.43 15.36
CA THR A 79 -3.15 -35.41 14.36
C THR A 79 -2.69 -35.89 13.00
N ASN A 80 -3.49 -35.64 11.97
CA ASN A 80 -3.11 -35.89 10.58
C ASN A 80 -3.63 -34.75 9.69
N TYR A 81 -2.73 -34.11 8.96
CA TYR A 81 -3.06 -32.97 8.11
C TYR A 81 -2.96 -33.34 6.63
N ASP A 82 -4.05 -33.12 5.90
CA ASP A 82 -4.11 -33.25 4.45
C ASP A 82 -4.01 -31.86 3.78
N GLU A 83 -2.87 -31.63 3.13
CA GLU A 83 -2.56 -30.38 2.44
C GLU A 83 -3.41 -30.13 1.18
N ALA A 84 -3.88 -31.19 0.51
CA ALA A 84 -4.63 -31.06 -0.73
C ALA A 84 -6.07 -30.59 -0.48
N THR A 85 -6.65 -31.02 0.64
CA THR A 85 -8.02 -30.67 1.05
C THR A 85 -8.08 -29.59 2.14
N ASP A 86 -6.94 -29.23 2.73
CA ASP A 86 -6.79 -28.33 3.88
C ASP A 86 -7.64 -28.75 5.09
N ILE A 87 -7.64 -30.05 5.38
CA ILE A 87 -8.37 -30.64 6.50
C ILE A 87 -7.36 -31.20 7.51
N LEU A 88 -7.44 -30.72 8.76
CA LEU A 88 -6.78 -31.35 9.90
C LEU A 88 -7.75 -32.34 10.55
N THR A 89 -7.37 -33.61 10.58
CA THR A 89 -8.06 -34.66 11.34
C THR A 89 -7.39 -34.82 12.70
N VAL A 90 -8.16 -34.79 13.78
CA VAL A 90 -7.69 -35.08 15.14
C VAL A 90 -8.52 -36.18 15.76
N GLU A 91 -7.86 -37.24 16.21
CA GLU A 91 -8.49 -38.37 16.88
C GLU A 91 -8.06 -38.42 18.34
N GLY A 92 -9.00 -38.22 19.27
CA GLY A 92 -8.77 -38.33 20.70
C GLY A 92 -9.20 -39.70 21.21
N THR A 93 -8.35 -40.37 21.99
CA THR A 93 -8.59 -41.71 22.52
C THR A 93 -8.53 -41.71 24.05
N TYR A 94 -9.55 -42.30 24.70
CA TYR A 94 -9.61 -42.49 26.15
C TYR A 94 -10.13 -43.89 26.49
N GLN A 95 -9.33 -44.68 27.21
CA GLN A 95 -9.68 -46.06 27.64
C GLN A 95 -10.27 -46.91 26.50
N GLY A 96 -9.62 -46.90 25.33
CA GLY A 96 -10.04 -47.66 24.13
C GLY A 96 -11.22 -47.10 23.35
N THR A 97 -11.80 -45.96 23.77
CA THR A 97 -12.82 -45.24 23.00
C THR A 97 -12.18 -44.08 22.25
N THR A 98 -12.42 -43.99 20.94
CA THR A 98 -11.87 -42.93 20.06
C THR A 98 -12.97 -42.02 19.52
N GLN A 99 -12.70 -40.73 19.44
CA GLN A 99 -13.57 -39.72 18.84
C GLN A 99 -12.77 -38.85 17.87
N ARG A 100 -13.37 -38.54 16.72
CA ARG A 100 -12.73 -37.81 15.62
C ARG A 100 -13.31 -36.41 15.48
N ILE A 101 -12.44 -35.44 15.23
CA ILE A 101 -12.78 -34.07 14.84
C ILE A 101 -12.04 -33.74 13.55
N ASP A 102 -12.79 -33.26 12.55
CA ASP A 102 -12.21 -32.73 11.31
C ASP A 102 -12.34 -31.21 11.31
N LEU A 103 -11.22 -30.53 11.17
CA LEU A 103 -11.16 -29.07 11.02
C LEU A 103 -10.82 -28.72 9.58
N SER A 104 -11.83 -28.30 8.83
CA SER A 104 -11.65 -27.78 7.48
C SER A 104 -11.07 -26.37 7.48
N ASN A 105 -10.31 -26.05 6.45
CA ASN A 105 -9.55 -24.81 6.32
C ASN A 105 -8.53 -24.63 7.45
N PHE A 106 -7.82 -25.71 7.82
CA PHE A 106 -6.90 -25.70 8.96
C PHE A 106 -5.89 -24.55 8.90
N ARG A 107 -5.36 -24.25 7.70
CA ARG A 107 -4.42 -23.13 7.49
C ARG A 107 -4.96 -21.77 7.93
N ARG A 108 -6.29 -21.57 8.01
CA ARG A 108 -6.89 -20.32 8.52
C ARG A 108 -6.69 -20.12 10.02
N TYR A 109 -6.45 -21.20 10.76
CA TYR A 109 -6.27 -21.17 12.21
C TYR A 109 -4.79 -21.01 12.60
N LEU A 110 -3.87 -21.23 11.66
CA LEU A 110 -2.45 -20.98 11.84
C LEU A 110 -2.20 -19.47 11.92
N LYS A 111 -2.29 -18.89 13.11
CA LYS A 111 -1.72 -17.59 13.42
C LYS A 111 -0.21 -17.72 13.52
N ILE A 112 0.48 -17.81 12.38
CA ILE A 112 1.87 -17.39 12.33
C ILE A 112 1.87 -15.86 12.37
N GLY A 113 2.91 -15.28 12.95
CA GLY A 113 3.05 -13.84 13.15
C GLY A 113 2.86 -13.05 11.84
N ASP A 114 1.66 -12.54 11.63
CA ASP A 114 1.27 -11.78 10.45
C ASP A 114 0.77 -10.39 10.87
N VAL A 115 1.18 -9.35 10.14
CA VAL A 115 0.44 -8.08 10.14
C VAL A 115 -0.64 -8.19 9.07
N SER A 116 -1.91 -8.01 9.45
CA SER A 116 -3.03 -8.04 8.52
C SER A 116 -4.09 -7.02 8.89
N PHE A 117 -4.94 -6.63 7.93
CA PHE A 117 -6.06 -5.72 8.27
C PHE A 117 -7.00 -6.34 9.30
N ALA A 118 -7.23 -7.66 9.26
CA ALA A 118 -8.07 -8.33 10.24
C ALA A 118 -7.54 -8.25 11.68
N LEU A 119 -6.23 -8.06 11.87
CA LEU A 119 -5.59 -8.03 13.19
C LEU A 119 -5.18 -6.62 13.61
N SER A 120 -4.84 -5.75 12.65
CA SER A 120 -4.05 -4.56 12.92
C SER A 120 -4.52 -3.34 12.12
N MET A 121 -5.77 -3.31 11.65
CA MET A 121 -6.29 -2.15 10.90
C MET A 121 -6.12 -0.82 11.66
N ASP A 122 -6.35 -0.84 12.98
CA ASP A 122 -6.19 0.33 13.85
C ASP A 122 -4.74 0.85 13.92
N SER A 123 -3.77 0.02 13.55
CA SER A 123 -2.36 0.37 13.56
C SER A 123 -1.90 1.11 12.31
N PHE A 124 -2.72 1.19 11.27
CA PHE A 124 -2.37 1.92 10.05
C PHE A 124 -2.58 3.43 10.24
N LYS A 125 -1.48 4.17 10.25
CA LYS A 125 -1.43 5.61 10.51
C LYS A 125 -1.30 6.35 9.20
N ARG A 126 -2.24 7.26 8.93
CA ARG A 126 -2.22 8.12 7.75
C ARG A 126 -1.45 9.42 7.99
N VAL A 127 -0.83 9.90 6.93
CA VAL A 127 -0.07 11.14 6.82
C VAL A 127 -0.57 11.80 5.54
N GLU A 128 -1.07 13.03 5.61
CA GLU A 128 -1.89 13.61 4.54
C GLU A 128 -1.53 15.08 4.31
N SER A 129 -1.39 15.49 3.04
CA SER A 129 -1.27 16.91 2.68
C SER A 129 -2.59 17.66 2.78
N LYS A 130 -3.71 16.94 2.69
CA LYS A 130 -5.07 17.43 2.94
C LYS A 130 -5.81 16.45 3.83
N THR A 131 -5.97 16.80 5.10
CA THR A 131 -6.59 15.94 6.12
C THR A 131 -7.96 15.40 5.67
N GLY A 132 -8.10 14.07 5.67
CA GLY A 132 -9.33 13.37 5.30
C GLY A 132 -9.65 13.41 3.81
N GLN A 133 -8.73 13.88 2.97
CA GLN A 133 -8.90 13.97 1.52
C GLN A 133 -7.78 13.28 0.74
N SER A 134 -6.66 12.93 1.38
CA SER A 134 -5.61 12.12 0.72
C SER A 134 -5.88 10.63 0.93
N ILE A 135 -6.18 10.23 2.17
CA ILE A 135 -6.31 8.82 2.56
C ILE A 135 -7.40 8.64 3.61
N ALA A 136 -8.21 7.59 3.48
CA ALA A 136 -9.09 7.13 4.55
C ALA A 136 -8.78 5.68 4.95
N VAL A 137 -8.87 5.40 6.25
CA VAL A 137 -8.73 4.05 6.83
C VAL A 137 -10.11 3.67 7.37
N ASP A 138 -10.88 2.92 6.60
CA ASP A 138 -12.19 2.41 7.02
C ASP A 138 -12.01 1.11 7.81
N LYS A 139 -12.04 1.27 9.13
CA LYS A 139 -11.84 0.18 10.09
C LYS A 139 -12.98 -0.83 10.08
N THR A 140 -14.19 -0.39 9.79
CA THR A 140 -15.38 -1.25 9.80
C THR A 140 -15.39 -2.14 8.57
N ALA A 141 -15.06 -1.56 7.42
CA ALA A 141 -15.01 -2.30 6.17
C ALA A 141 -13.68 -3.03 5.96
N GLY A 142 -12.62 -2.67 6.69
CA GLY A 142 -11.27 -3.22 6.53
C GLY A 142 -10.64 -2.78 5.21
N ILE A 143 -10.84 -1.52 4.83
CA ILE A 143 -10.38 -0.92 3.57
C ILE A 143 -9.50 0.30 3.85
N ILE A 144 -8.43 0.43 3.08
CA ILE A 144 -7.69 1.69 2.95
C ILE A 144 -8.05 2.31 1.60
N HIS A 145 -8.52 3.56 1.64
CA HIS A 145 -8.84 4.35 0.45
C HIS A 145 -7.69 5.33 0.17
N LEU A 146 -7.16 5.30 -1.05
CA LEU A 146 -6.03 6.10 -1.50
C LEU A 146 -6.50 7.12 -2.55
N GLY A 147 -6.22 8.41 -2.36
CA GLY A 147 -6.53 9.51 -3.30
C GLY A 147 -7.90 10.18 -3.12
N LEU A 148 -8.91 9.45 -2.63
CA LEU A 148 -10.27 9.93 -2.30
C LEU A 148 -10.93 10.87 -3.33
N GLN A 149 -10.67 10.65 -4.63
CA GLN A 149 -11.16 11.48 -5.75
C GLN A 149 -10.89 12.98 -5.58
N THR A 150 -9.77 13.33 -4.94
CA THR A 150 -9.40 14.73 -4.68
C THR A 150 -8.20 15.12 -5.53
N GLN A 151 -8.21 16.33 -6.09
CA GLN A 151 -7.05 16.91 -6.77
C GLN A 151 -6.07 17.53 -5.77
N ASN A 152 -4.84 17.66 -6.22
CA ASN A 152 -3.76 18.36 -5.56
C ASN A 152 -3.56 17.84 -4.13
N THR A 153 -3.47 16.51 -3.98
CA THR A 153 -3.31 15.85 -2.69
C THR A 153 -2.21 14.79 -2.77
N ALA A 154 -1.55 14.55 -1.64
CA ALA A 154 -0.48 13.58 -1.46
C ALA A 154 -0.64 12.96 -0.07
N GLY A 155 -0.51 11.64 0.04
CA GLY A 155 -0.68 10.93 1.30
C GLY A 155 0.17 9.67 1.39
N ALA A 156 0.48 9.26 2.61
CA ALA A 156 0.99 7.93 2.92
C ALA A 156 0.23 7.32 4.10
N VAL A 157 0.17 5.99 4.14
CA VAL A 157 -0.37 5.24 5.25
C VAL A 157 0.54 4.07 5.59
N TRP A 158 1.11 4.13 6.79
CA TRP A 158 2.11 3.21 7.27
C TRP A 158 1.54 2.31 8.35
N TYR A 159 1.97 1.05 8.38
CA TYR A 159 1.81 0.26 9.60
C TYR A 159 2.61 0.94 10.71
N GLY A 160 1.92 1.37 11.78
CA GLY A 160 2.49 2.10 12.91
C GLY A 160 2.28 1.39 14.24
N GLY A 161 1.98 0.09 14.21
CA GLY A 161 1.68 -0.73 15.38
C GLY A 161 2.88 -1.54 15.88
N ASP A 162 2.66 -2.22 17.00
CA ASP A 162 3.60 -3.15 17.60
C ASP A 162 3.19 -4.57 17.25
N SER A 163 4.14 -5.36 16.78
CA SER A 163 3.93 -6.76 16.43
C SER A 163 5.14 -7.57 16.86
N THR A 164 4.89 -8.65 17.60
CA THR A 164 5.96 -9.61 17.92
C THR A 164 6.49 -10.25 16.65
N ALA A 165 5.63 -10.42 15.64
CA ALA A 165 6.02 -10.83 14.31
C ALA A 165 6.87 -9.73 13.65
N GLY A 166 8.09 -10.09 13.23
CA GLY A 166 9.04 -9.12 12.70
C GLY A 166 9.56 -8.12 13.73
N LYS A 167 9.32 -8.33 15.04
CA LYS A 167 9.79 -7.43 16.12
C LYS A 167 9.50 -5.95 15.84
N CYS A 168 8.28 -5.67 15.38
CA CYS A 168 7.83 -4.33 15.06
C CYS A 168 7.60 -3.51 16.33
N VAL A 169 8.16 -2.29 16.37
CA VAL A 169 7.90 -1.31 17.40
C VAL A 169 7.57 0.02 16.74
N ASN A 170 6.40 0.60 17.03
CA ASN A 170 5.89 1.81 16.38
C ASN A 170 5.92 1.75 14.83
N GLY A 171 5.67 0.56 14.26
CA GLY A 171 5.71 0.33 12.82
C GLY A 171 7.07 -0.04 12.23
N VAL A 172 8.16 0.09 13.00
CA VAL A 172 9.52 -0.23 12.54
C VAL A 172 9.84 -1.69 12.87
N CYS A 173 9.92 -2.52 11.84
CA CYS A 173 10.10 -3.97 11.93
C CYS A 173 11.51 -4.41 11.52
N ASP A 174 11.98 -5.55 12.04
CA ASP A 174 13.15 -6.27 11.54
C ASP A 174 12.89 -6.77 10.11
N PHE A 175 13.81 -6.49 9.19
CA PHE A 175 13.73 -7.03 7.83
C PHE A 175 14.03 -8.53 7.79
N GLY A 176 14.93 -9.01 8.66
CA GLY A 176 15.33 -10.41 8.70
C GLY A 176 15.82 -10.91 7.33
N SER A 177 15.40 -12.11 6.96
CA SER A 177 15.64 -12.72 5.64
C SER A 177 14.62 -12.27 4.57
N GLY A 178 13.69 -11.38 4.91
CA GLY A 178 12.71 -10.79 4.01
C GLY A 178 11.26 -10.96 4.49
N PHE A 179 10.31 -10.84 3.57
CA PHE A 179 8.88 -10.90 3.88
C PHE A 179 8.06 -11.37 2.69
N ARG A 180 6.77 -11.66 2.94
CA ARG A 180 5.76 -11.96 1.92
C ARG A 180 4.52 -11.13 2.20
N ALA A 181 4.00 -10.43 1.20
CA ALA A 181 2.84 -9.57 1.32
C ALA A 181 1.78 -9.94 0.27
N TYR A 182 0.52 -9.80 0.63
CA TYR A 182 -0.63 -9.97 -0.26
C TYR A 182 -1.65 -8.88 0.03
N PHE A 183 -2.26 -8.33 -1.01
CA PHE A 183 -3.45 -7.49 -0.88
C PHE A 183 -4.31 -7.56 -2.14
N VAL A 184 -5.53 -7.07 -2.00
CA VAL A 184 -6.46 -6.88 -3.11
C VAL A 184 -6.67 -5.39 -3.30
N PHE A 185 -6.75 -4.94 -4.55
CA PHE A 185 -7.07 -3.54 -4.83
C PHE A 185 -7.96 -3.37 -6.06
N GLN A 186 -8.60 -2.20 -6.15
CA GLN A 186 -9.38 -1.76 -7.30
C GLN A 186 -9.37 -0.23 -7.36
N TYR A 187 -9.19 0.33 -8.57
CA TYR A 187 -9.45 1.74 -8.82
C TYR A 187 -10.96 1.99 -8.94
N ALA A 188 -11.48 3.03 -8.30
CA ALA A 188 -12.86 3.45 -8.42
C ALA A 188 -13.14 4.04 -9.82
N PRO A 189 -14.38 3.98 -10.31
CA PRO A 189 -14.81 4.71 -11.49
C PRO A 189 -14.44 6.19 -11.41
N GLY A 190 -14.01 6.78 -12.53
CA GLY A 190 -13.61 8.19 -12.61
C GLY A 190 -12.20 8.49 -12.13
N SER A 191 -11.40 7.47 -11.78
CA SER A 191 -9.97 7.65 -11.53
C SER A 191 -9.25 7.97 -12.84
N THR A 192 -8.53 9.08 -12.87
CA THR A 192 -7.80 9.63 -14.02
C THR A 192 -6.29 9.68 -13.79
N GLY A 193 -5.82 9.61 -12.54
CA GLY A 193 -4.40 9.63 -12.19
C GLY A 193 -4.13 9.93 -10.71
N ASP A 194 -2.91 9.70 -10.22
CA ASP A 194 -1.74 9.21 -10.97
C ASP A 194 -1.45 7.73 -10.68
N GLY A 195 -1.48 7.36 -9.41
CA GLY A 195 -1.48 5.96 -8.98
C GLY A 195 -1.18 5.82 -7.50
N PHE A 196 -0.81 4.61 -7.08
CA PHE A 196 -0.27 4.41 -5.74
C PHE A 196 0.92 3.45 -5.74
N THR A 197 1.68 3.47 -4.65
CA THR A 197 2.73 2.48 -4.40
C THR A 197 2.45 1.66 -3.16
N PHE A 198 2.91 0.41 -3.13
CA PHE A 198 3.15 -0.32 -1.89
C PHE A 198 4.65 -0.23 -1.56
N ALA A 199 4.97 0.59 -0.56
CA ALA A 199 6.31 1.08 -0.29
C ALA A 199 6.94 0.41 0.93
N ILE A 200 8.25 0.18 0.82
CA ILE A 200 9.13 -0.36 1.83
C ILE A 200 10.24 0.67 2.05
N THR A 201 10.37 1.19 3.26
CA THR A 201 11.33 2.26 3.56
C THR A 201 12.12 1.95 4.82
N SER A 202 13.39 2.34 4.87
CA SER A 202 14.22 2.14 6.06
C SER A 202 13.65 2.89 7.26
N GLY A 203 13.46 2.18 8.37
CA GLY A 203 13.08 2.76 9.66
C GLY A 203 14.26 2.90 10.62
N LYS A 204 15.49 2.58 10.18
CA LYS A 204 16.67 2.65 11.03
C LYS A 204 16.98 4.10 11.40
N ASP A 205 17.43 4.31 12.64
CA ASP A 205 17.83 5.62 13.16
C ASP A 205 16.76 6.72 13.01
N ASN A 206 15.48 6.34 12.99
CA ASN A 206 14.34 7.23 12.72
C ASN A 206 14.45 7.99 11.39
N ASN A 207 15.17 7.41 10.41
CA ASN A 207 15.34 8.00 9.09
C ASN A 207 14.00 8.14 8.35
N ASN A 208 13.10 7.17 8.55
CA ASN A 208 11.67 7.31 8.29
C ASN A 208 10.87 6.78 9.48
N THR A 209 9.66 7.31 9.65
CA THR A 209 8.72 6.93 10.70
C THR A 209 7.31 6.81 10.11
N ALA A 210 6.34 6.38 10.91
CA ALA A 210 4.94 6.32 10.48
C ALA A 210 4.30 7.71 10.23
N SER A 211 5.03 8.82 10.48
CA SER A 211 4.64 10.19 10.09
C SER A 211 5.40 10.71 8.87
N SER A 212 6.28 9.92 8.26
CA SER A 212 7.04 10.32 7.08
C SER A 212 6.20 10.16 5.81
N ILE A 213 6.42 11.03 4.84
CA ILE A 213 5.76 11.01 3.53
C ILE A 213 6.70 11.69 2.53
N GLY A 214 6.65 11.29 1.26
CA GLY A 214 7.22 12.08 0.18
C GLY A 214 6.18 13.06 -0.36
N GLY A 215 6.28 13.33 -1.64
CA GLY A 215 5.26 13.97 -2.45
C GLY A 215 5.41 15.46 -2.57
N ASP A 216 4.71 15.99 -3.55
CA ASP A 216 4.33 17.39 -3.68
C ASP A 216 2.82 17.33 -3.95
N SER A 217 2.01 18.08 -3.20
CA SER A 217 0.56 17.98 -3.33
C SER A 217 0.08 18.30 -4.74
N GLU A 218 0.75 19.15 -5.50
CA GLU A 218 0.42 19.50 -6.89
C GLU A 218 1.16 18.65 -7.95
N MET A 219 2.02 17.71 -7.56
CA MET A 219 2.72 16.78 -8.45
C MET A 219 2.32 15.35 -8.11
N GLY A 220 1.24 14.90 -8.75
CA GLY A 220 0.67 13.59 -8.48
C GLY A 220 1.53 12.44 -9.00
N GLU A 221 2.33 12.70 -10.04
CA GLU A 221 3.28 11.74 -10.60
C GLU A 221 4.25 11.21 -9.54
N LEU A 222 4.59 11.98 -8.51
CA LEU A 222 5.50 11.52 -7.46
C LEU A 222 4.89 10.44 -6.54
N MET A 223 3.57 10.22 -6.61
CA MET A 223 2.78 9.27 -5.82
C MET A 223 3.07 9.30 -4.31
N ALA A 224 3.51 10.44 -3.79
CA ALA A 224 4.02 10.59 -2.41
C ALA A 224 5.13 9.61 -2.00
N TYR A 225 5.71 8.88 -2.96
CA TYR A 225 6.86 8.01 -2.78
C TYR A 225 8.15 8.83 -2.98
N GLY A 226 8.23 9.51 -4.13
CA GLY A 226 9.18 10.57 -4.39
C GLY A 226 8.66 11.90 -3.87
N GLY A 227 9.53 12.89 -3.69
CA GLY A 227 9.17 14.24 -3.26
C GLY A 227 9.53 14.58 -1.82
N ASP A 228 9.40 15.85 -1.46
CA ASP A 228 9.87 16.44 -0.19
C ASP A 228 8.76 16.65 0.84
N SER A 229 7.54 16.20 0.57
CA SER A 229 6.32 16.33 1.38
C SER A 229 5.63 17.69 1.37
N ARG A 230 5.89 18.56 0.41
CA ARG A 230 5.24 19.88 0.39
C ARG A 230 3.73 19.83 0.10
N SER A 231 3.02 20.80 0.66
CA SER A 231 1.59 21.05 0.42
C SER A 231 1.33 22.51 0.02
N TYR A 232 0.41 22.74 -0.91
CA TYR A 232 0.13 24.07 -1.48
C TYR A 232 -1.26 24.61 -1.09
N SER A 233 -1.37 25.94 -1.05
CA SER A 233 -2.63 26.69 -1.04
C SER A 233 -2.46 28.00 -1.81
N GLY A 234 -3.32 28.22 -2.80
CA GLY A 234 -3.28 29.42 -3.66
C GLY A 234 -2.03 29.53 -4.54
N GLY A 235 -1.46 28.40 -4.98
CA GLY A 235 -0.25 28.35 -5.81
C GLY A 235 1.06 28.54 -5.04
N TYR A 236 1.01 28.43 -3.71
CA TYR A 236 2.18 28.58 -2.87
C TYR A 236 2.27 27.47 -1.83
N ILE A 237 3.50 27.07 -1.49
CA ILE A 237 3.75 26.14 -0.39
C ILE A 237 3.19 26.73 0.92
N THR A 238 2.59 25.87 1.73
CA THR A 238 2.01 26.20 3.04
C THR A 238 2.65 25.43 4.18
N SER A 239 3.08 24.20 3.92
CA SER A 239 3.71 23.33 4.91
C SER A 239 4.44 22.18 4.23
N PHE A 240 5.36 21.57 4.97
CA PHE A 240 5.79 20.20 4.71
C PHE A 240 5.03 19.26 5.62
N VAL A 241 4.42 18.23 5.06
CA VAL A 241 3.58 17.28 5.80
C VAL A 241 4.41 16.48 6.81
N ASP A 242 5.69 16.24 6.50
CA ASP A 242 6.64 15.61 7.43
C ASP A 242 7.26 16.59 8.45
N GLY A 243 6.89 17.88 8.39
CA GLY A 243 7.38 18.97 9.23
C GLY A 243 8.77 19.52 8.89
N ALA A 244 9.53 18.89 8.00
CA ALA A 244 10.94 19.20 7.75
C ALA A 244 11.37 19.25 6.27
N GLY A 245 10.49 18.90 5.33
CA GLY A 245 10.80 18.89 3.90
C GLY A 245 11.77 17.79 3.52
N LYS A 246 11.83 16.69 4.29
CA LYS A 246 12.83 15.64 4.12
C LYS A 246 12.41 14.62 3.07
N GLY A 247 11.11 14.42 2.89
CA GLY A 247 10.58 13.35 2.06
C GLY A 247 10.87 11.97 2.65
N LEU A 248 10.57 10.92 1.89
CA LEU A 248 10.97 9.56 2.25
C LEU A 248 12.46 9.36 1.95
N ARG A 249 13.23 9.02 2.99
CA ARG A 249 14.67 8.88 2.94
C ARG A 249 15.09 7.47 2.48
N PRO A 250 16.20 7.34 1.74
CA PRO A 250 16.74 6.04 1.35
C PRO A 250 17.39 5.30 2.52
N PRO A 251 17.55 3.96 2.43
CA PRO A 251 17.10 3.13 1.32
C PRO A 251 15.59 2.87 1.37
N LYS A 252 14.95 2.84 0.21
CA LYS A 252 13.50 2.59 0.05
C LYS A 252 13.20 1.97 -1.32
N PHE A 253 12.22 1.09 -1.43
CA PHE A 253 11.75 0.59 -2.72
C PHE A 253 10.24 0.40 -2.66
N ALA A 254 9.59 0.35 -3.81
CA ALA A 254 8.18 0.06 -3.87
C ALA A 254 7.82 -0.72 -5.13
N VAL A 255 6.62 -1.29 -5.14
CA VAL A 255 5.89 -1.57 -6.37
C VAL A 255 4.89 -0.44 -6.58
N GLU A 256 4.82 0.10 -7.78
CA GLU A 256 3.80 1.07 -8.17
C GLU A 256 2.72 0.44 -9.05
N PHE A 257 1.54 1.06 -9.04
CA PHE A 257 0.42 0.76 -9.92
C PHE A 257 -0.02 2.07 -10.55
N ASP A 258 0.61 2.41 -11.66
CA ASP A 258 0.48 3.71 -12.32
C ASP A 258 -0.61 3.67 -13.40
N ILE A 259 -1.56 4.60 -13.31
CA ILE A 259 -2.67 4.73 -14.25
C ILE A 259 -2.55 5.98 -15.15
N TYR A 260 -1.52 6.80 -14.95
CA TYR A 260 -1.31 8.05 -15.67
C TYR A 260 0.09 8.13 -16.28
N PRO A 261 0.23 7.97 -17.61
CA PRO A 261 1.54 7.93 -18.25
C PRO A 261 2.20 9.32 -18.34
N ASN A 262 3.16 9.60 -17.47
CA ASN A 262 4.03 10.75 -17.52
C ASN A 262 5.20 10.49 -18.50
N THR A 263 5.01 10.82 -19.77
CA THR A 263 5.98 10.51 -20.86
C THR A 263 6.94 11.64 -21.22
N THR A 264 6.77 12.82 -20.63
CA THR A 264 7.58 14.03 -20.92
C THR A 264 8.48 14.38 -19.74
N GLY A 265 9.59 15.09 -19.99
CA GLY A 265 10.47 15.59 -18.92
C GLY A 265 11.62 14.66 -18.49
N CYS A 266 11.89 13.58 -19.22
CA CYS A 266 12.91 12.57 -18.89
C CYS A 266 14.36 13.05 -18.68
N THR A 267 14.67 14.23 -19.18
CA THR A 267 16.01 14.83 -19.14
C THR A 267 16.12 15.97 -18.14
N ASP A 268 15.00 16.38 -17.54
CA ASP A 268 14.94 17.56 -16.68
C ASP A 268 14.54 17.18 -15.25
N SER A 269 15.20 17.79 -14.27
CA SER A 269 15.03 17.56 -12.83
C SER A 269 13.66 18.01 -12.26
N CYS A 270 12.70 18.24 -13.15
CA CYS A 270 11.63 19.20 -12.97
C CYS A 270 10.23 18.65 -12.96
N SER A 271 9.94 17.71 -13.86
CA SER A 271 8.57 17.46 -14.28
C SER A 271 8.43 16.15 -15.06
N GLY A 272 9.32 15.20 -14.84
CA GLY A 272 9.33 13.98 -15.63
C GLY A 272 9.66 12.79 -14.78
N ARG A 273 8.63 12.04 -14.44
CA ARG A 273 8.73 10.59 -14.47
C ARG A 273 9.02 10.16 -15.91
N CYS A 274 9.84 9.13 -16.09
CA CYS A 274 10.08 8.52 -17.39
C CYS A 274 9.22 7.29 -17.57
N ASP A 275 7.91 7.51 -17.72
CA ASP A 275 7.01 6.40 -17.95
C ASP A 275 7.14 5.92 -19.40
N PRO A 276 7.05 4.60 -19.61
CA PRO A 276 7.02 4.04 -20.95
C PRO A 276 5.69 4.33 -21.64
N ALA A 277 5.74 5.02 -22.78
CA ALA A 277 4.61 5.29 -23.68
C ALA A 277 3.29 5.68 -22.97
N ILE A 278 2.16 5.66 -23.68
CA ILE A 278 0.84 6.03 -23.14
C ILE A 278 0.24 4.92 -22.24
N GLU A 279 1.07 4.10 -21.59
CA GLU A 279 0.67 2.83 -20.97
C GLU A 279 0.51 2.94 -19.45
N GLN A 280 -0.55 2.31 -18.94
CA GLN A 280 -0.68 2.00 -17.52
C GLN A 280 0.23 0.83 -17.18
N HIS A 281 0.73 0.81 -15.95
CA HIS A 281 1.75 -0.17 -15.61
C HIS A 281 1.88 -0.50 -14.13
N MET A 282 2.56 -1.61 -13.89
CA MET A 282 3.08 -2.01 -12.59
C MET A 282 4.59 -2.10 -12.70
N ALA A 283 5.33 -1.44 -11.81
CA ALA A 283 6.78 -1.45 -11.87
C ALA A 283 7.43 -1.38 -10.49
N TYR A 284 8.69 -1.83 -10.42
CA TYR A 284 9.52 -1.62 -9.25
C TYR A 284 10.17 -0.24 -9.33
N VAL A 285 9.97 0.56 -8.29
CA VAL A 285 10.62 1.86 -8.12
C VAL A 285 11.63 1.81 -6.99
N PHE A 286 12.76 2.47 -7.19
CA PHE A 286 13.82 2.59 -6.21
C PHE A 286 14.07 4.06 -5.89
N TRP A 287 14.94 4.33 -4.93
CA TRP A 287 15.35 5.69 -4.65
C TRP A 287 16.42 6.13 -5.66
N GLY A 288 16.37 7.40 -6.00
CA GLY A 288 17.34 8.04 -6.86
C GLY A 288 18.40 8.83 -6.11
N ASP A 289 19.17 9.58 -6.90
CA ASP A 289 20.06 10.61 -6.43
C ASP A 289 19.32 11.68 -5.61
N ASP A 290 20.11 12.44 -4.87
CA ASP A 290 19.71 13.61 -4.09
C ASP A 290 19.35 14.82 -4.97
N ASN A 291 18.53 14.60 -6.00
CA ASN A 291 18.18 15.59 -7.02
C ASN A 291 17.07 16.53 -6.53
N ARG A 292 17.18 17.80 -6.93
CA ARG A 292 16.28 18.87 -6.52
C ARG A 292 14.93 18.79 -7.26
N ILE A 293 13.81 18.98 -6.56
CA ILE A 293 12.47 19.25 -7.15
C ILE A 293 12.46 20.70 -7.63
N GLY A 294 13.08 20.97 -8.78
CA GLY A 294 13.62 22.31 -9.08
C GLY A 294 12.70 23.33 -9.76
N CYS A 295 11.45 23.01 -10.12
CA CYS A 295 10.91 23.63 -11.36
C CYS A 295 9.52 24.24 -11.29
N LYS A 296 8.92 24.28 -10.09
CA LYS A 296 7.82 25.20 -9.79
C LYS A 296 8.21 26.36 -8.88
N ASP A 297 9.33 26.26 -8.16
CA ASP A 297 9.75 27.30 -7.22
C ASP A 297 10.79 28.25 -7.83
N ALA A 298 10.30 29.35 -8.41
CA ALA A 298 10.97 30.63 -8.16
C ALA A 298 10.97 30.87 -6.65
N TYR A 299 12.09 31.36 -6.08
CA TYR A 299 12.35 31.48 -4.62
C TYR A 299 11.12 31.43 -3.74
N THR A 300 11.09 30.57 -2.73
CA THR A 300 9.89 30.35 -1.92
C THR A 300 9.44 31.61 -1.20
N ARG A 301 8.13 31.87 -1.11
CA ARG A 301 7.62 32.97 -0.26
C ARG A 301 7.98 32.73 1.20
N TRP A 302 8.05 33.79 2.01
CA TRP A 302 8.06 33.62 3.45
C TRP A 302 6.78 32.90 3.92
N MET A 303 6.93 32.00 4.89
CA MET A 303 5.84 31.21 5.47
C MET A 303 5.91 31.31 6.97
N SER A 304 4.77 31.36 7.64
CA SER A 304 4.68 31.37 9.10
C SER A 304 4.96 29.98 9.68
N SER A 305 5.66 29.91 10.82
CA SER A 305 5.94 28.67 11.55
C SER A 305 6.63 27.59 10.70
N PHE A 306 7.51 28.03 9.79
CA PHE A 306 8.17 27.20 8.80
C PHE A 306 9.68 27.18 9.00
N SER A 307 10.28 26.00 8.85
CA SER A 307 11.73 25.80 9.00
C SER A 307 12.46 25.99 7.68
N PHE A 308 13.28 27.03 7.60
CA PHE A 308 14.21 27.31 6.53
C PHE A 308 15.63 26.93 6.95
N LEU A 309 16.41 26.38 6.03
CA LEU A 309 17.84 26.20 6.25
C LEU A 309 18.57 27.53 6.08
N ALA A 310 19.80 27.60 6.59
CA ALA A 310 20.70 28.71 6.33
C ALA A 310 20.89 28.94 4.82
N ASN A 311 20.85 30.21 4.41
CA ASN A 311 20.93 30.70 3.04
C ASN A 311 19.71 30.44 2.14
N THR A 312 18.60 29.88 2.65
CA THR A 312 17.35 29.87 1.88
C THR A 312 16.92 31.29 1.56
N VAL A 313 16.54 31.52 0.30
CA VAL A 313 16.10 32.82 -0.20
C VAL A 313 14.58 32.85 -0.32
N VAL A 314 13.97 33.89 0.24
CA VAL A 314 12.53 34.12 0.20
C VAL A 314 12.14 35.50 -0.30
N TYR A 315 10.89 35.68 -0.72
CA TYR A 315 10.28 37.01 -0.89
C TYR A 315 9.13 37.23 0.09
N GLY A 316 8.85 38.49 0.38
CA GLY A 316 7.80 38.89 1.31
C GLY A 316 6.40 38.99 0.70
N THR A 317 5.36 38.66 1.49
CA THR A 317 3.95 38.72 1.07
C THR A 317 3.29 40.08 1.39
N THR A 318 3.84 40.85 2.33
CA THR A 318 3.28 42.13 2.79
C THR A 318 3.94 43.39 2.21
N GLY A 319 4.86 43.26 1.24
CA GLY A 319 5.59 44.38 0.63
C GLY A 319 5.79 44.29 -0.89
N GLY A 320 5.09 43.37 -1.55
CA GLY A 320 5.30 43.01 -2.96
C GLY A 320 6.49 42.08 -3.18
N ASN A 321 6.45 41.31 -4.28
CA ASN A 321 7.49 40.34 -4.66
C ASN A 321 8.78 41.01 -5.22
N THR A 322 9.06 42.25 -4.83
CA THR A 322 10.10 43.10 -5.44
C THR A 322 11.51 42.72 -4.98
N TYR A 323 11.65 42.25 -3.74
CA TYR A 323 12.94 41.96 -3.13
C TYR A 323 13.03 40.54 -2.57
N LEU A 324 14.26 40.03 -2.51
CA LEU A 324 14.65 38.71 -2.07
C LEU A 324 15.47 38.83 -0.79
N TYR A 325 15.30 37.86 0.11
CA TYR A 325 15.90 37.85 1.43
C TYR A 325 16.47 36.48 1.74
N ARG A 326 17.77 36.40 2.07
CA ARG A 326 18.43 35.15 2.45
C ARG A 326 18.47 34.99 3.97
N SER A 327 18.22 33.79 4.48
CA SER A 327 18.45 33.47 5.90
C SER A 327 19.97 33.40 6.19
N LEU A 328 20.39 33.87 7.37
CA LEU A 328 21.79 33.83 7.81
C LEU A 328 22.08 32.63 8.74
N GLY A 329 21.08 31.80 9.02
CA GLY A 329 21.17 30.60 9.86
C GLY A 329 19.93 29.71 9.66
N ASP A 330 19.92 28.54 10.29
CA ASP A 330 18.75 27.67 10.29
C ASP A 330 17.66 28.30 11.17
N LEU A 331 16.50 28.57 10.59
CA LEU A 331 15.44 29.37 11.19
C LEU A 331 14.10 28.66 11.10
N THR A 332 13.35 28.61 12.20
CA THR A 332 11.90 28.44 12.15
C THR A 332 11.24 29.81 12.29
N THR A 333 10.49 30.25 11.27
CA THR A 333 9.80 31.55 11.28
C THR A 333 8.71 31.61 12.34
N GLY A 334 8.35 32.82 12.75
CA GLY A 334 7.27 33.07 13.69
C GLY A 334 5.89 32.92 13.05
N THR A 335 4.85 33.29 13.79
CA THR A 335 3.47 33.32 13.29
C THR A 335 3.15 34.57 12.47
N THR A 336 4.05 35.56 12.43
CA THR A 336 3.83 36.86 11.81
C THR A 336 5.03 37.23 10.95
N GLU A 337 4.76 37.64 9.73
CA GLU A 337 5.78 38.03 8.77
C GLU A 337 6.56 39.26 9.26
N PRO A 338 7.91 39.27 9.16
CA PRO A 338 8.69 40.45 9.51
C PRO A 338 8.42 41.59 8.52
N SER A 339 8.54 42.83 9.00
CA SER A 339 8.54 43.99 8.10
C SER A 339 9.83 43.99 7.28
N TRP A 340 9.70 43.66 6.00
CA TRP A 340 10.84 43.47 5.12
C TRP A 340 11.59 44.77 4.82
N PRO A 341 12.93 44.79 4.95
CA PRO A 341 13.71 45.97 4.67
C PRO A 341 13.80 46.23 3.15
N SER A 342 13.54 47.45 2.72
CA SER A 342 13.72 47.86 1.32
C SER A 342 15.13 48.38 1.02
N ILE A 343 16.00 48.51 2.03
CA ILE A 343 17.38 48.98 1.88
C ILE A 343 18.28 47.79 1.55
N LYS A 344 19.12 47.97 0.52
CA LYS A 344 20.07 46.97 0.05
C LYS A 344 20.94 46.41 1.18
N GLY A 345 20.99 45.09 1.32
CA GLY A 345 21.85 44.40 2.28
C GLY A 345 21.47 44.58 3.76
N GLN A 346 20.36 45.25 4.06
CA GLN A 346 19.87 45.39 5.43
C GLN A 346 19.38 44.04 5.97
N THR A 347 19.51 43.86 7.28
CA THR A 347 19.01 42.67 7.97
C THR A 347 17.72 42.95 8.74
N VAL A 348 16.88 41.92 8.85
CA VAL A 348 15.73 41.89 9.76
C VAL A 348 15.79 40.61 10.58
N ALA A 349 15.60 40.74 11.89
CA ALA A 349 15.60 39.59 12.79
C ALA A 349 14.17 39.06 12.94
N GLU A 350 14.05 37.74 12.94
CA GLU A 350 12.78 37.05 13.14
C GLU A 350 13.05 35.70 13.82
N SER A 351 12.34 35.40 14.91
CA SER A 351 12.39 34.10 15.61
C SER A 351 13.80 33.52 15.85
N GLY A 352 14.78 34.39 16.15
CA GLY A 352 16.14 33.99 16.54
C GLY A 352 17.18 33.93 15.42
N VAL A 353 16.80 34.17 14.16
CA VAL A 353 17.73 34.26 13.01
C VAL A 353 17.51 35.54 12.22
N GLN A 354 18.55 36.00 11.51
CA GLN A 354 18.50 37.17 10.66
C GLN A 354 18.22 36.79 9.20
N TRP A 355 17.30 37.50 8.57
CA TRP A 355 17.18 37.61 7.12
C TRP A 355 18.02 38.78 6.62
N LYS A 356 18.68 38.64 5.47
CA LYS A 356 19.43 39.71 4.81
C LYS A 356 18.91 39.91 3.39
N GLU A 357 18.59 41.14 3.04
CA GLU A 357 18.20 41.50 1.66
C GLU A 357 19.35 41.17 0.69
N CYS A 358 19.02 40.56 -0.44
CA CYS A 358 19.99 40.04 -1.40
C CYS A 358 19.54 40.17 -2.86
N SER A 359 18.70 41.16 -3.20
CA SER A 359 18.28 41.37 -4.60
C SER A 359 19.34 42.09 -5.42
N TRP A 360 19.37 41.76 -6.71
CA TRP A 360 20.01 42.62 -7.71
C TRP A 360 19.18 43.90 -7.91
N ARG A 361 19.85 45.04 -8.11
CA ARG A 361 19.22 46.34 -8.36
C ARG A 361 19.90 47.03 -9.53
N ALA A 362 19.11 47.61 -10.42
CA ALA A 362 19.60 48.41 -11.53
C ALA A 362 20.26 49.71 -11.04
N SER A 363 21.27 50.16 -11.77
CA SER A 363 21.97 51.44 -11.53
C SER A 363 22.41 51.66 -10.08
N THR A 364 22.82 50.59 -9.41
CA THR A 364 23.14 50.58 -7.98
C THR A 364 24.60 50.17 -7.76
N ASP A 365 25.27 50.82 -6.81
CA ASP A 365 26.64 50.47 -6.45
C ASP A 365 26.69 49.21 -5.58
N TYR A 366 27.55 48.26 -5.94
CA TYR A 366 27.86 47.07 -5.14
C TYR A 366 29.31 47.07 -4.68
N THR A 367 29.54 46.53 -3.48
CA THR A 367 30.86 46.51 -2.83
C THR A 367 31.40 45.09 -2.74
N TRP A 368 32.64 44.91 -3.22
CA TRP A 368 33.44 43.68 -3.12
C TRP A 368 33.39 43.05 -1.72
N TRP A 369 33.14 41.74 -1.63
CA TRP A 369 32.95 40.91 -0.41
C TRP A 369 31.81 41.25 0.54
N VAL A 370 31.14 42.39 0.39
CA VAL A 370 30.09 42.82 1.33
C VAL A 370 28.71 42.43 0.81
N ASP A 371 28.49 42.69 -0.47
CA ASP A 371 27.20 42.48 -1.10
C ASP A 371 27.14 41.11 -1.79
N VAL A 372 26.06 40.39 -1.50
CA VAL A 372 25.76 39.07 -2.07
C VAL A 372 24.38 39.16 -2.69
N VAL A 373 24.29 38.74 -3.94
CA VAL A 373 23.10 38.89 -4.77
C VAL A 373 22.58 37.53 -5.21
N ALA A 374 21.26 37.38 -5.11
CA ALA A 374 20.48 36.30 -5.69
C ALA A 374 19.87 36.79 -7.02
N PRO A 375 19.98 36.02 -8.11
CA PRO A 375 19.33 36.32 -9.38
C PRO A 375 17.83 36.56 -9.23
N SER A 376 17.19 37.41 -10.04
CA SER A 376 15.73 37.57 -10.02
C SER A 376 14.97 36.37 -10.61
N ALA A 377 13.66 36.31 -10.32
CA ALA A 377 12.80 35.21 -10.77
C ALA A 377 12.70 35.07 -12.30
N SER A 378 12.88 36.15 -13.07
CA SER A 378 12.81 36.12 -14.53
C SER A 378 14.07 35.56 -15.22
N TYR A 379 15.19 35.42 -14.51
CA TYR A 379 16.44 34.81 -15.01
C TYR A 379 16.63 33.36 -14.52
N ILE A 380 15.57 32.76 -13.97
CA ILE A 380 15.49 31.35 -13.58
C ILE A 380 15.44 30.48 -14.84
N SER A 381 16.60 30.30 -15.44
CA SER A 381 16.91 29.15 -16.29
C SER A 381 17.79 28.20 -15.48
N THR A 382 17.66 26.90 -15.72
CA THR A 382 18.19 25.78 -14.91
C THR A 382 19.68 25.84 -14.59
N ALA A 383 20.50 26.65 -15.28
CA ALA A 383 21.95 26.70 -15.10
C ALA A 383 22.46 27.73 -14.06
N ALA A 384 21.75 28.83 -13.80
CA ALA A 384 22.16 29.86 -12.82
C ALA A 384 21.40 29.76 -11.48
N ASN A 385 20.41 28.87 -11.42
CA ASN A 385 19.60 28.62 -10.24
C ASN A 385 20.44 28.11 -9.07
N GLY A 386 20.28 28.73 -7.90
CA GLY A 386 20.92 28.27 -6.67
C GLY A 386 22.37 28.75 -6.49
N PHE A 387 22.85 29.71 -7.30
CA PHE A 387 24.09 30.41 -7.02
C PHE A 387 23.82 31.80 -6.45
N PHE A 388 24.70 32.22 -5.57
CA PHE A 388 24.83 33.62 -5.21
C PHE A 388 26.00 34.23 -5.96
N PHE A 389 25.93 35.53 -6.18
CA PHE A 389 26.98 36.26 -6.86
C PHE A 389 27.44 37.40 -5.98
N PHE A 390 28.74 37.63 -5.98
CA PHE A 390 29.33 38.79 -5.34
C PHE A 390 30.08 39.59 -6.41
N GLU A 391 30.20 40.89 -6.17
CA GLU A 391 31.01 41.76 -6.99
C GLU A 391 32.47 41.28 -6.94
N SER A 392 33.14 41.12 -8.09
CA SER A 392 34.49 40.55 -8.20
C SER A 392 35.59 41.60 -8.28
N ILE A 393 35.26 42.87 -8.53
CA ILE A 393 36.23 43.97 -8.58
C ILE A 393 36.23 44.76 -7.26
N PHE A 394 37.43 45.09 -6.79
CA PHE A 394 37.62 45.97 -5.63
C PHE A 394 37.01 47.37 -5.82
N GLY A 395 36.23 47.83 -4.84
CA GLY A 395 35.60 49.15 -4.79
C GLY A 395 34.10 49.13 -5.05
N THR A 396 33.49 50.32 -5.17
CA THR A 396 32.08 50.46 -5.57
C THR A 396 31.96 50.47 -7.09
N ARG A 397 31.08 49.62 -7.61
CA ARG A 397 30.81 49.50 -9.04
C ARG A 397 29.31 49.55 -9.29
N GLN A 398 28.90 50.42 -10.22
CA GLN A 398 27.50 50.59 -10.56
C GLN A 398 27.05 49.56 -11.61
N THR A 399 25.97 48.86 -11.29
CA THR A 399 25.27 47.95 -12.21
C THR A 399 24.61 48.69 -13.37
N GLY A 400 24.29 47.95 -14.43
CA GLY A 400 23.55 48.44 -15.59
C GLY A 400 22.06 48.63 -15.32
N SER A 401 21.31 48.87 -16.40
CA SER A 401 19.84 49.05 -16.37
C SER A 401 19.06 47.74 -16.37
N SER A 402 19.73 46.61 -16.58
CA SER A 402 19.13 45.28 -16.67
C SER A 402 20.06 44.27 -16.03
N GLU A 403 19.49 43.24 -15.43
CA GLU A 403 20.25 42.20 -14.75
C GLU A 403 21.16 41.43 -15.72
N PRO A 404 22.39 41.05 -15.32
CA PRO A 404 23.31 40.33 -16.18
C PRO A 404 22.83 38.90 -16.47
N ALA A 405 23.28 38.35 -17.60
CA ALA A 405 23.09 36.94 -17.90
C ALA A 405 23.95 36.05 -16.99
N TRP A 406 23.42 35.71 -15.81
CA TRP A 406 24.11 34.95 -14.76
C TRP A 406 24.68 33.61 -15.23
N THR A 407 24.07 32.98 -16.23
CA THR A 407 24.55 31.71 -16.82
C THR A 407 25.99 31.80 -17.35
N ASN A 408 26.47 32.99 -17.67
CA ASN A 408 27.82 33.19 -18.20
C ASN A 408 28.91 33.19 -17.11
N CYS A 409 28.53 33.20 -15.82
CA CYS A 409 29.45 33.35 -14.68
C CYS A 409 29.24 32.30 -13.59
N VAL A 410 28.62 31.17 -13.94
CA VAL A 410 28.36 30.06 -12.99
C VAL A 410 29.58 29.18 -12.74
N ASN A 411 30.55 29.14 -13.66
CA ASN A 411 31.71 28.25 -13.59
C ASN A 411 32.91 28.90 -12.87
N TYR A 412 33.84 28.06 -12.39
CA TYR A 412 35.09 28.52 -11.79
C TYR A 412 35.85 29.45 -12.76
N MET A 413 36.21 30.64 -12.29
CA MET A 413 36.86 31.74 -13.03
C MET A 413 36.01 32.45 -14.10
N ALA A 414 34.73 32.14 -14.22
CA ALA A 414 33.84 32.85 -15.14
C ALA A 414 33.34 34.17 -14.53
N GLU A 415 33.30 35.24 -15.32
CA GLU A 415 32.79 36.56 -14.93
C GLU A 415 31.67 37.00 -15.86
N CYS A 416 30.63 37.62 -15.31
CA CYS A 416 29.59 38.30 -16.08
C CYS A 416 29.67 39.80 -15.79
N THR A 417 29.76 40.58 -16.86
CA THR A 417 29.87 42.04 -16.78
C THR A 417 28.48 42.66 -16.79
N ASP A 418 28.27 43.58 -15.86
CA ASP A 418 27.04 44.34 -15.67
C ASP A 418 27.40 45.83 -15.57
N ASN A 419 27.56 46.49 -16.72
CA ASN A 419 28.16 47.81 -16.80
C ASN A 419 29.58 47.83 -16.19
N ASN A 420 29.78 48.58 -15.09
CA ASN A 420 31.06 48.66 -14.39
C ASN A 420 31.21 47.58 -13.31
N ALA A 421 30.11 46.93 -12.93
CA ALA A 421 30.09 45.82 -12.00
C ALA A 421 30.50 44.52 -12.72
N LYS A 422 31.18 43.65 -12.00
CA LYS A 422 31.50 42.30 -12.47
C LYS A 422 31.15 41.30 -11.41
N TRP A 423 30.57 40.20 -11.84
CA TRP A 423 30.05 39.22 -10.91
C TRP A 423 30.70 37.86 -11.11
N GLN A 424 30.93 37.19 -9.98
CA GLN A 424 31.45 35.83 -9.93
C GLN A 424 30.59 34.98 -8.98
N ASN A 425 30.55 33.68 -9.24
CA ASN A 425 29.86 32.72 -8.40
C ASN A 425 30.49 32.66 -6.99
N ALA A 426 29.70 32.99 -5.97
CA ALA A 426 30.09 33.01 -4.56
C ALA A 426 30.53 31.64 -4.02
N PHE A 427 30.07 30.54 -4.64
CA PHE A 427 30.44 29.18 -4.26
C PHE A 427 31.97 28.96 -4.25
N PHE A 428 32.67 29.51 -5.25
CA PHE A 428 34.10 29.27 -5.43
C PHE A 428 35.00 30.22 -4.62
N TYR A 429 34.48 31.38 -4.27
CA TYR A 429 35.31 32.51 -3.83
C TYR A 429 34.86 33.16 -2.52
N GLY A 430 33.73 32.76 -1.94
CA GLY A 430 33.20 33.41 -0.73
C GLY A 430 32.27 32.54 0.12
N VAL A 431 31.46 33.21 0.95
CA VAL A 431 30.34 32.64 1.71
C VAL A 431 29.04 33.32 1.26
N PRO A 432 27.94 32.57 1.07
CA PRO A 432 27.78 31.16 1.42
C PRO A 432 28.22 30.18 0.31
N ARG A 433 28.78 29.04 0.72
CA ARG A 433 29.21 27.94 -0.17
C ARG A 433 28.08 27.02 -0.62
N VAL A 434 26.82 27.40 -0.37
CA VAL A 434 25.63 26.62 -0.74
C VAL A 434 24.43 27.55 -0.84
N ASN A 435 23.49 27.27 -1.74
CA ASN A 435 22.14 27.82 -1.66
C ASN A 435 21.11 26.68 -1.75
N TYR A 436 20.32 26.52 -0.69
CA TYR A 436 19.15 25.65 -0.66
C TYR A 436 17.92 26.54 -0.78
N ALA A 437 17.58 26.98 -1.99
CA ALA A 437 16.34 27.75 -2.21
C ALA A 437 15.10 26.92 -1.82
N THR A 438 15.21 25.59 -1.79
CA THR A 438 14.51 24.66 -0.89
C THR A 438 15.35 23.36 -0.86
N ASN A 439 15.45 22.64 0.26
CA ASN A 439 16.15 21.35 0.41
C ASN A 439 15.37 20.17 -0.20
N SER A 440 14.57 20.48 -1.21
CA SER A 440 13.54 19.65 -1.81
C SER A 440 14.15 18.56 -2.63
N ARG A 441 14.16 17.36 -2.09
CA ARG A 441 14.82 16.21 -2.69
C ARG A 441 13.75 15.22 -3.11
N THR A 442 13.78 14.78 -4.37
CA THR A 442 12.82 13.79 -4.85
C THR A 442 13.06 12.45 -4.15
N TYR A 443 14.33 12.09 -3.90
CA TYR A 443 14.75 10.74 -3.49
C TYR A 443 14.04 9.66 -4.31
N ASP A 444 13.81 9.95 -5.58
CA ASP A 444 13.13 9.13 -6.54
C ASP A 444 14.06 9.04 -7.75
N ASP A 445 14.20 7.83 -8.30
CA ASP A 445 15.04 7.61 -9.47
C ASP A 445 14.43 8.21 -10.73
N ASN A 446 13.18 8.71 -10.66
CA ASN A 446 12.41 9.38 -11.71
C ASN A 446 12.35 8.55 -13.02
N ARG A 447 12.66 7.24 -12.98
CA ARG A 447 12.92 6.42 -14.17
C ARG A 447 12.21 5.07 -14.09
N HIS A 448 10.93 5.07 -14.45
CA HIS A 448 10.04 3.91 -14.51
C HIS A 448 10.35 2.94 -15.67
N THR A 449 11.23 3.34 -16.61
CA THR A 449 11.76 2.49 -17.70
C THR A 449 13.02 1.69 -17.34
N ALA A 450 13.52 1.75 -16.10
CA ALA A 450 14.84 1.25 -15.72
C ALA A 450 14.99 -0.30 -15.61
N GLY A 451 14.21 -1.05 -16.40
CA GLY A 451 14.30 -2.50 -16.57
C GLY A 451 15.06 -2.97 -17.83
N THR A 452 15.22 -2.16 -18.87
CA THR A 452 15.80 -2.64 -20.15
C THR A 452 17.32 -2.54 -20.29
N GLY A 453 18.05 -2.01 -19.30
CA GLY A 453 19.51 -2.07 -19.26
C GLY A 453 20.23 -0.77 -18.93
N THR A 454 21.45 -0.96 -18.40
CA THR A 454 22.54 -0.01 -18.09
C THR A 454 22.32 1.09 -17.06
N ASN A 455 21.08 1.53 -16.76
CA ASN A 455 20.82 2.63 -15.81
C ASN A 455 19.70 2.33 -14.80
N ALA A 456 19.69 1.10 -14.30
CA ALA A 456 18.87 0.65 -13.18
C ALA A 456 19.34 1.28 -11.86
N GLY A 457 18.87 2.49 -11.53
CA GLY A 457 19.21 3.14 -10.26
C GLY A 457 20.69 3.52 -10.10
N ASN A 458 21.44 3.65 -11.19
CA ASN A 458 22.81 4.16 -11.13
C ASN A 458 22.73 5.68 -10.93
N SER A 459 22.48 6.06 -9.68
CA SER A 459 22.87 7.34 -9.16
C SER A 459 24.27 7.66 -9.69
N ALA A 460 24.46 8.81 -10.35
CA ALA A 460 25.78 9.18 -10.89
C ALA A 460 26.86 9.31 -9.77
N THR A 461 26.43 9.18 -8.51
CA THR A 461 27.22 9.22 -7.28
C THR A 461 27.42 7.86 -6.59
N ASN A 462 27.06 6.73 -7.23
CA ASN A 462 27.11 5.35 -6.67
C ASN A 462 26.15 5.12 -5.47
N ALA A 463 25.06 5.87 -5.34
CA ALA A 463 24.19 5.86 -4.15
C ALA A 463 22.90 5.02 -4.27
N GLY A 464 22.68 4.26 -5.34
CA GLY A 464 21.45 3.49 -5.60
C GLY A 464 21.68 1.97 -5.85
N PRO A 465 20.60 1.15 -5.83
CA PRO A 465 20.70 -0.30 -6.00
C PRO A 465 21.20 -0.72 -7.39
N THR A 466 22.18 -1.62 -7.45
CA THR A 466 22.69 -2.16 -8.72
C THR A 466 21.98 -3.46 -9.12
N ASN A 467 21.73 -3.63 -10.42
CA ASN A 467 21.10 -4.85 -10.95
C ASN A 467 22.18 -5.90 -11.27
N THR A 468 22.02 -7.11 -10.73
CA THR A 468 23.00 -8.19 -10.89
C THR A 468 22.45 -9.42 -11.60
N LYS A 469 21.13 -9.53 -11.87
CA LYS A 469 20.57 -10.81 -12.32
C LYS A 469 19.25 -10.82 -13.14
N SER A 470 18.53 -9.71 -13.35
CA SER A 470 17.20 -9.79 -14.02
C SER A 470 16.81 -8.57 -14.89
N SER A 471 15.98 -8.77 -15.92
CA SER A 471 15.47 -7.73 -16.85
C SER A 471 14.11 -7.13 -16.48
N ASP A 472 13.29 -7.80 -15.66
CA ASP A 472 11.85 -7.48 -15.63
C ASP A 472 11.49 -6.62 -14.41
N SER A 473 11.45 -5.31 -14.63
CA SER A 473 11.12 -4.30 -13.59
C SER A 473 9.80 -3.59 -13.84
N TYR A 474 9.15 -3.92 -14.94
CA TYR A 474 8.02 -3.21 -15.50
C TYR A 474 7.09 -4.21 -16.18
N TYR A 475 5.79 -4.05 -15.98
CA TYR A 475 4.75 -4.85 -16.60
C TYR A 475 3.59 -3.96 -17.05
N THR A 476 3.22 -4.11 -18.32
CA THR A 476 1.93 -3.66 -18.85
C THR A 476 1.19 -4.84 -19.46
N SER A 477 -0.14 -4.77 -19.47
CA SER A 477 -0.96 -5.76 -20.16
C SER A 477 -0.90 -5.53 -21.67
N SER A 478 -0.28 -6.44 -22.42
CA SER A 478 -0.22 -6.40 -23.88
C SER A 478 -1.60 -6.34 -24.57
N ALA A 479 -2.64 -6.88 -23.92
CA ALA A 479 -4.00 -6.88 -24.46
C ALA A 479 -4.72 -5.51 -24.34
N ASN A 480 -4.40 -4.71 -23.31
CA ASN A 480 -5.11 -3.46 -23.00
C ASN A 480 -4.18 -2.48 -22.23
N PRO A 481 -3.07 -2.05 -22.84
CA PRO A 481 -1.98 -1.39 -22.12
C PRO A 481 -2.38 -0.05 -21.50
N THR A 482 -3.41 0.62 -22.02
CA THR A 482 -3.87 1.95 -21.55
C THR A 482 -5.01 1.90 -20.52
N THR A 483 -5.61 0.73 -20.27
CA THR A 483 -6.86 0.63 -19.49
C THR A 483 -6.95 -0.62 -18.62
N TRP A 484 -5.86 -1.37 -18.46
CA TRP A 484 -5.93 -2.63 -17.72
C TRP A 484 -6.15 -2.39 -16.23
N LEU A 485 -5.43 -1.45 -15.61
CA LEU A 485 -5.61 -1.08 -14.20
C LEU A 485 -6.87 -0.23 -13.98
N ALA A 486 -7.08 0.79 -14.81
CA ALA A 486 -8.24 1.68 -14.75
C ALA A 486 -8.65 2.22 -16.13
N ASP A 487 -9.94 2.35 -16.40
CA ASP A 487 -10.45 3.14 -17.52
C ASP A 487 -10.45 4.62 -17.10
N THR A 488 -9.40 5.34 -17.50
CA THR A 488 -9.22 6.77 -17.22
C THR A 488 -10.02 7.67 -18.17
N ALA A 489 -10.61 7.11 -19.23
CA ALA A 489 -11.38 7.86 -20.21
C ALA A 489 -12.87 7.93 -19.87
N THR A 490 -13.42 6.89 -19.22
CA THR A 490 -14.86 6.78 -18.95
C THR A 490 -15.16 6.74 -17.45
N SER A 491 -15.67 7.84 -16.90
CA SER A 491 -15.88 7.99 -15.45
C SER A 491 -16.91 7.04 -14.83
N SER A 492 -17.78 6.43 -15.64
CA SER A 492 -18.75 5.42 -15.19
C SER A 492 -18.23 3.99 -15.25
N THR A 493 -17.05 3.74 -15.82
CA THR A 493 -16.50 2.39 -15.96
C THR A 493 -16.06 1.85 -14.61
N VAL A 494 -16.52 0.64 -14.28
CA VAL A 494 -16.06 -0.06 -13.07
C VAL A 494 -14.81 -0.83 -13.42
N ASN A 495 -13.67 -0.43 -12.85
CA ASN A 495 -12.38 -1.04 -13.15
C ASN A 495 -12.26 -2.46 -12.61
N ARG A 496 -11.27 -3.20 -13.08
CA ARG A 496 -10.99 -4.56 -12.62
C ARG A 496 -10.52 -4.59 -11.17
N THR A 497 -10.74 -5.72 -10.51
CA THR A 497 -10.16 -5.97 -9.20
C THR A 497 -8.95 -6.88 -9.34
N TYR A 498 -7.88 -6.54 -8.63
CA TYR A 498 -6.61 -7.25 -8.70
C TYR A 498 -6.23 -7.86 -7.37
N ALA A 499 -5.79 -9.12 -7.41
CA ALA A 499 -5.07 -9.76 -6.32
C ALA A 499 -3.57 -9.63 -6.59
N TYR A 500 -2.85 -9.02 -5.66
CA TYR A 500 -1.42 -8.77 -5.77
C TYR A 500 -0.65 -9.49 -4.65
N ARG A 501 0.50 -10.05 -4.99
CA ARG A 501 1.45 -10.65 -4.05
C ARG A 501 2.86 -10.13 -4.32
N MET A 502 3.59 -9.81 -3.26
CA MET A 502 5.04 -9.53 -3.28
C MET A 502 5.77 -10.51 -2.36
N GLU A 503 6.93 -10.97 -2.79
CA GLU A 503 7.89 -11.68 -1.95
C GLU A 503 9.26 -11.02 -2.06
N VAL A 504 9.87 -10.73 -0.91
CA VAL A 504 11.23 -10.22 -0.85
C VAL A 504 12.10 -11.20 -0.08
N VAL A 505 13.23 -11.58 -0.67
CA VAL A 505 14.26 -12.40 -0.03
C VAL A 505 15.54 -11.59 0.07
N ARG A 506 16.03 -11.41 1.29
CA ARG A 506 17.27 -10.68 1.59
C ARG A 506 18.36 -11.66 1.99
N ASN A 507 19.54 -11.48 1.41
CA ASN A 507 20.80 -11.99 1.94
C ASN A 507 21.62 -10.82 2.45
N SER A 508 21.66 -10.65 3.78
CA SER A 508 22.34 -9.54 4.43
C SER A 508 23.86 -9.60 4.32
N THR A 509 24.45 -10.78 4.10
CA THR A 509 25.90 -10.94 3.96
C THR A 509 26.37 -10.39 2.62
N THR A 510 25.61 -10.66 1.55
CA THR A 510 25.93 -10.18 0.19
C THR A 510 25.25 -8.86 -0.16
N GLY A 511 24.36 -8.35 0.70
CA GLY A 511 23.57 -7.15 0.44
C GLY A 511 22.57 -7.30 -0.70
N THR A 512 22.17 -8.53 -1.03
CA THR A 512 21.28 -8.80 -2.18
C THR A 512 19.84 -8.96 -1.76
N TYR A 513 18.92 -8.39 -2.53
CA TYR A 513 17.47 -8.47 -2.33
C TYR A 513 16.81 -8.93 -3.61
N GLN A 514 16.14 -10.08 -3.57
CA GLN A 514 15.31 -10.56 -4.67
C GLN A 514 13.85 -10.21 -4.39
N ILE A 515 13.24 -9.46 -5.30
CA ILE A 515 11.87 -8.96 -5.23
C ILE A 515 11.07 -9.64 -6.34
N LYS A 516 10.06 -10.41 -5.96
CA LYS A 516 9.16 -11.11 -6.88
C LYS A 516 7.74 -10.62 -6.69
N SER A 517 7.02 -10.42 -7.77
CA SER A 517 5.64 -9.95 -7.76
C SER A 517 4.75 -10.76 -8.69
N TRP A 518 3.49 -10.92 -8.28
CA TRP A 518 2.44 -11.54 -9.06
C TRP A 518 1.19 -10.68 -8.98
N ILE A 519 0.49 -10.55 -10.11
CA ILE A 519 -0.79 -9.86 -10.19
C ILE A 519 -1.77 -10.71 -10.99
N GLU A 520 -2.97 -10.90 -10.43
CA GLU A 520 -4.02 -11.70 -11.04
C GLU A 520 -5.33 -10.91 -11.03
N THR A 521 -6.08 -10.98 -12.14
CA THR A 521 -7.40 -10.35 -12.23
C THR A 521 -8.44 -11.23 -11.54
N CYS A 522 -9.23 -10.66 -10.64
CA CYS A 522 -10.24 -11.40 -9.87
C CYS A 522 -11.58 -11.59 -10.58
N ASP A 523 -11.79 -10.81 -11.63
CA ASP A 523 -12.99 -10.71 -12.44
C ASP A 523 -12.64 -10.73 -13.94
N PRO A 524 -11.98 -11.81 -14.42
CA PRO A 524 -11.53 -11.90 -15.81
C PRO A 524 -12.71 -11.78 -16.80
N PRO A 525 -12.46 -11.26 -18.03
CA PRO A 525 -13.46 -11.30 -19.09
C PRO A 525 -13.91 -12.74 -19.39
N TRP A 526 -15.18 -12.89 -19.74
CA TRP A 526 -15.75 -14.14 -20.22
C TRP A 526 -14.93 -14.69 -21.38
N SER A 527 -14.62 -15.97 -21.31
CA SER A 527 -13.92 -16.70 -22.36
C SER A 527 -14.78 -17.85 -22.89
N ALA A 528 -14.78 -18.02 -24.22
CA ALA A 528 -15.52 -19.06 -24.93
C ALA A 528 -14.96 -20.45 -24.64
N SER A 529 -15.82 -21.46 -24.62
CA SER A 529 -15.46 -22.88 -24.46
C SER A 529 -14.50 -23.14 -23.30
N THR A 530 -14.65 -22.38 -22.23
CA THR A 530 -13.75 -22.38 -21.07
C THR A 530 -14.41 -23.10 -19.91
N ALA A 531 -13.65 -23.96 -19.23
CA ALA A 531 -14.11 -24.64 -18.03
C ALA A 531 -14.11 -23.67 -16.84
N TYR A 532 -15.22 -23.60 -16.11
CA TYR A 532 -15.39 -22.81 -14.90
C TYR A 532 -15.77 -23.73 -13.74
N ALA A 533 -15.18 -23.45 -12.58
CA ALA A 533 -15.57 -24.06 -11.32
C ALA A 533 -16.77 -23.32 -10.72
N ILE A 534 -17.49 -23.99 -9.81
CA ILE A 534 -18.48 -23.30 -8.98
C ILE A 534 -17.83 -22.11 -8.27
N ASN A 535 -18.52 -20.99 -8.24
CA ASN A 535 -18.08 -19.71 -7.70
C ASN A 535 -16.97 -18.99 -8.46
N ASP A 536 -16.56 -19.45 -9.64
CA ASP A 536 -15.76 -18.61 -10.52
C ASP A 536 -16.56 -17.35 -10.89
N LEU A 537 -15.88 -16.21 -10.85
CA LEU A 537 -16.43 -14.90 -11.14
C LEU A 537 -15.90 -14.45 -12.49
N ILE A 538 -16.79 -13.97 -13.36
CA ILE A 538 -16.40 -13.37 -14.63
C ILE A 538 -17.05 -11.99 -14.79
N ARG A 539 -16.45 -11.19 -15.67
CA ARG A 539 -17.15 -10.10 -16.33
C ARG A 539 -17.57 -10.49 -17.73
N PRO A 540 -18.61 -9.85 -18.28
CA PRO A 540 -18.80 -9.88 -19.70
C PRO A 540 -17.58 -9.38 -20.50
N THR A 541 -17.59 -9.52 -21.82
CA THR A 541 -16.60 -8.84 -22.68
C THR A 541 -16.93 -7.35 -22.88
N VAL A 542 -15.91 -6.56 -23.23
CA VAL A 542 -15.93 -5.08 -23.35
C VAL A 542 -17.00 -4.52 -24.31
N SER A 543 -17.61 -5.36 -25.16
CA SER A 543 -18.52 -4.93 -26.21
C SER A 543 -20.01 -4.91 -25.81
N ASN A 544 -20.33 -5.05 -24.51
CA ASN A 544 -21.73 -5.11 -24.09
C ASN A 544 -22.12 -4.14 -22.96
N GLU A 545 -23.43 -3.94 -22.81
CA GLU A 545 -24.01 -2.99 -21.86
C GLU A 545 -23.83 -3.35 -20.37
N TYR A 546 -23.35 -4.57 -20.07
CA TYR A 546 -23.22 -5.11 -18.71
C TYR A 546 -21.77 -5.14 -18.21
N TYR A 547 -20.79 -4.94 -19.09
CA TYR A 547 -19.34 -5.03 -18.83
C TYR A 547 -18.90 -4.29 -17.55
N ASN A 548 -19.54 -3.15 -17.28
CA ASN A 548 -19.25 -2.29 -16.14
C ASN A 548 -20.33 -2.31 -15.03
N LYS A 549 -21.43 -3.02 -15.23
CA LYS A 549 -22.59 -3.00 -14.32
C LYS A 549 -22.64 -4.21 -13.39
N CYS A 550 -22.27 -5.38 -13.91
CA CYS A 550 -22.49 -6.65 -13.23
C CYS A 550 -21.30 -7.59 -13.36
N TYR A 551 -21.09 -8.38 -12.31
CA TYR A 551 -20.36 -9.64 -12.40
C TYR A 551 -21.31 -10.81 -12.61
N TYR A 552 -20.75 -11.94 -13.02
CA TYR A 552 -21.49 -13.19 -13.15
C TYR A 552 -20.75 -14.29 -12.41
N LEU A 553 -21.44 -14.91 -11.46
CA LEU A 553 -20.93 -15.95 -10.60
C LEU A 553 -21.42 -17.32 -11.10
N ALA A 554 -20.50 -18.24 -11.36
CA ALA A 554 -20.84 -19.61 -11.73
C ALA A 554 -21.54 -20.32 -10.56
N SER A 555 -22.75 -20.81 -10.79
CA SER A 555 -23.55 -21.54 -9.80
C SER A 555 -23.27 -23.04 -9.81
N ASN A 556 -22.60 -23.53 -10.84
CA ASN A 556 -22.20 -24.91 -11.01
C ASN A 556 -20.90 -24.98 -11.80
N THR A 557 -20.19 -26.09 -11.66
CA THR A 557 -19.09 -26.46 -12.54
C THR A 557 -19.61 -26.72 -13.95
N GLY A 558 -18.87 -26.30 -14.98
CA GLY A 558 -19.23 -26.54 -16.37
C GLY A 558 -18.26 -25.89 -17.35
N THR A 559 -18.63 -25.92 -18.64
CA THR A 559 -17.91 -25.27 -19.74
C THR A 559 -18.83 -24.25 -20.40
N SER A 560 -18.35 -23.01 -20.60
CA SER A 560 -19.10 -21.97 -21.30
C SER A 560 -19.37 -22.34 -22.76
N GLY A 561 -20.35 -21.67 -23.37
CA GLY A 561 -20.65 -21.77 -24.78
C GLY A 561 -19.50 -21.30 -25.68
N THR A 562 -19.62 -21.57 -26.97
CA THR A 562 -18.68 -21.08 -28.00
C THR A 562 -18.84 -19.58 -28.28
N THR A 563 -19.98 -19.00 -27.90
CA THR A 563 -20.30 -17.58 -28.02
C THR A 563 -20.80 -17.04 -26.69
N GLN A 564 -20.55 -15.76 -26.44
CA GLN A 564 -20.94 -15.14 -25.19
C GLN A 564 -22.48 -15.09 -25.07
N PRO A 565 -23.06 -15.43 -23.91
CA PRO A 565 -24.50 -15.37 -23.71
C PRO A 565 -25.00 -13.92 -23.65
N ALA A 566 -26.32 -13.75 -23.83
CA ALA A 566 -27.00 -12.50 -23.49
C ALA A 566 -27.11 -12.40 -21.96
N TRP A 567 -26.53 -11.34 -21.41
CA TRP A 567 -26.48 -11.14 -19.96
C TRP A 567 -27.75 -10.44 -19.44
N SER A 568 -28.03 -10.61 -18.15
CA SER A 568 -29.18 -10.01 -17.45
C SER A 568 -28.76 -9.52 -16.07
N GLU A 569 -29.41 -8.48 -15.52
CA GLU A 569 -29.22 -8.05 -14.12
C GLU A 569 -30.02 -8.90 -13.12
N THR A 570 -30.91 -9.76 -13.59
CA THR A 570 -31.82 -10.56 -12.74
C THR A 570 -31.92 -12.01 -13.21
N GLY A 571 -32.29 -12.91 -12.30
CA GLY A 571 -32.42 -14.34 -12.60
C GLY A 571 -31.07 -15.03 -12.80
N THR A 572 -31.04 -16.09 -13.59
CA THR A 572 -29.82 -16.83 -13.96
C THR A 572 -29.66 -16.88 -15.47
N VAL A 573 -28.41 -16.91 -15.96
CA VAL A 573 -28.08 -17.02 -17.39
C VAL A 573 -27.42 -18.38 -17.64
N THR A 574 -28.01 -19.21 -18.49
CA THR A 574 -27.39 -20.47 -18.93
C THR A 574 -26.46 -20.23 -20.11
N ASP A 575 -25.25 -20.78 -20.03
CA ASP A 575 -24.16 -20.58 -20.98
C ASP A 575 -23.37 -21.87 -21.15
N GLY A 576 -23.60 -22.58 -22.26
CA GLY A 576 -23.10 -23.95 -22.42
C GLY A 576 -23.66 -24.86 -21.32
N THR A 577 -22.78 -25.39 -20.47
CA THR A 577 -23.16 -26.17 -19.28
C THR A 577 -23.01 -25.39 -17.96
N VAL A 578 -22.58 -24.13 -18.01
CA VAL A 578 -22.47 -23.24 -16.84
C VAL A 578 -23.76 -22.44 -16.67
N THR A 579 -24.19 -22.25 -15.42
CA THR A 579 -25.27 -21.33 -15.05
C THR A 579 -24.69 -20.17 -14.24
N TRP A 580 -24.89 -18.96 -14.73
CA TRP A 580 -24.38 -17.73 -14.15
C TRP A 580 -25.44 -16.99 -13.33
N LYS A 581 -25.06 -16.51 -12.15
CA LYS A 581 -25.87 -15.60 -11.32
C LYS A 581 -25.31 -14.17 -11.41
N PRO A 582 -26.11 -13.17 -11.77
CA PRO A 582 -25.66 -11.78 -11.78
C PRO A 582 -25.39 -11.28 -10.36
N VAL A 583 -24.31 -10.51 -10.23
CA VAL A 583 -23.95 -9.76 -9.03
C VAL A 583 -23.72 -8.31 -9.47
N CYS A 584 -24.77 -7.51 -9.41
CA CYS A 584 -24.76 -6.14 -9.88
C CYS A 584 -24.59 -5.16 -8.70
N THR A 585 -24.20 -3.92 -9.00
CA THR A 585 -24.12 -2.87 -7.98
C THR A 585 -25.49 -2.65 -7.32
N TRP A 586 -25.51 -2.44 -6.00
CA TRP A 586 -26.69 -2.04 -5.25
C TRP A 586 -27.38 -0.82 -5.88
N LYS A 587 -28.72 -0.80 -5.87
CA LYS A 587 -29.55 0.29 -6.39
C LYS A 587 -30.56 0.71 -5.31
N ALA A 588 -30.73 2.01 -5.15
CA ALA A 588 -31.73 2.59 -4.24
C ALA A 588 -33.15 2.26 -4.69
N SER A 589 -34.05 2.04 -3.73
CA SER A 589 -35.48 1.81 -3.95
C SER A 589 -35.78 0.71 -4.98
N ARG A 590 -34.96 -0.34 -4.99
CA ARG A 590 -35.01 -1.44 -5.97
C ARG A 590 -35.58 -2.70 -5.32
N GLU A 591 -36.48 -3.37 -6.02
CA GLU A 591 -36.96 -4.69 -5.62
C GLU A 591 -35.89 -5.77 -5.87
N TYR A 592 -35.66 -6.59 -4.85
CA TYR A 592 -34.74 -7.72 -4.85
C TYR A 592 -35.49 -8.99 -4.42
N ALA A 593 -35.28 -10.07 -5.15
CA ALA A 593 -35.76 -11.41 -4.77
C ALA A 593 -34.89 -12.02 -3.67
N VAL A 594 -35.41 -13.05 -2.99
CA VAL A 594 -34.59 -13.90 -2.10
C VAL A 594 -33.42 -14.47 -2.89
N ASP A 595 -32.26 -14.53 -2.23
CA ASP A 595 -30.96 -14.97 -2.77
C ASP A 595 -30.39 -14.11 -3.91
N ALA A 596 -31.00 -12.97 -4.24
CA ALA A 596 -30.38 -11.99 -5.13
C ALA A 596 -29.00 -11.56 -4.59
N LEU A 597 -28.02 -11.48 -5.46
CA LEU A 597 -26.65 -11.07 -5.12
C LEU A 597 -26.40 -9.63 -5.57
N ILE A 598 -25.79 -8.86 -4.68
CA ILE A 598 -25.34 -7.49 -4.98
C ILE A 598 -23.89 -7.31 -4.56
N ARG A 599 -23.27 -6.26 -5.11
CA ARG A 599 -22.06 -5.66 -4.56
C ARG A 599 -22.36 -4.22 -4.10
N PRO A 600 -21.67 -3.72 -3.08
CA PRO A 600 -21.76 -2.33 -2.68
C PRO A 600 -21.39 -1.35 -3.82
N THR A 601 -21.84 -0.08 -3.74
CA THR A 601 -21.40 0.96 -4.67
C THR A 601 -19.92 1.31 -4.47
N ALA A 602 -19.47 1.37 -3.22
CA ALA A 602 -18.05 1.39 -2.85
C ALA A 602 -17.62 -0.02 -2.43
N SER A 603 -16.83 -0.68 -3.27
CA SER A 603 -16.40 -2.07 -3.05
C SER A 603 -15.73 -2.21 -1.68
N ASN A 604 -16.23 -3.15 -0.87
CA ASN A 604 -15.64 -3.52 0.41
C ASN A 604 -15.01 -4.91 0.42
N GLY A 605 -14.84 -5.50 -0.77
CA GLY A 605 -14.30 -6.84 -0.92
C GLY A 605 -15.30 -7.99 -0.69
N TYR A 606 -16.58 -7.67 -0.47
CA TYR A 606 -17.67 -8.63 -0.26
C TYR A 606 -18.82 -8.46 -1.26
N PHE A 607 -19.53 -9.55 -1.48
CA PHE A 607 -20.88 -9.55 -2.06
C PHE A 607 -21.89 -9.81 -0.96
N TYR A 608 -23.14 -9.45 -1.22
CA TYR A 608 -24.23 -9.62 -0.28
C TYR A 608 -25.38 -10.34 -0.93
N THR A 609 -26.00 -11.26 -0.20
CA THR A 609 -27.15 -12.03 -0.65
C THR A 609 -28.39 -11.64 0.15
N ALA A 610 -29.48 -11.37 -0.56
CA ALA A 610 -30.77 -11.05 0.05
C ALA A 610 -31.32 -12.29 0.76
N ARG A 611 -31.68 -12.14 2.03
CA ARG A 611 -32.32 -13.19 2.86
C ARG A 611 -33.82 -13.05 2.95
N THR A 612 -34.34 -11.87 2.63
CA THR A 612 -35.77 -11.62 2.44
C THR A 612 -35.95 -10.93 1.10
N ALA A 613 -37.03 -11.25 0.39
CA ALA A 613 -37.45 -10.44 -0.74
C ALA A 613 -37.98 -9.09 -0.22
N GLY A 614 -37.84 -8.04 -1.02
CA GLY A 614 -38.35 -6.72 -0.69
C GLY A 614 -37.72 -5.61 -1.54
N THR A 615 -37.99 -4.38 -1.16
CA THR A 615 -37.39 -3.16 -1.75
C THR A 615 -36.28 -2.62 -0.86
N SER A 616 -35.11 -2.33 -1.44
CA SER A 616 -34.00 -1.64 -0.76
C SER A 616 -34.38 -0.23 -0.33
N GLY A 617 -33.61 0.34 0.60
CA GLY A 617 -33.77 1.72 1.06
C GLY A 617 -33.43 2.75 -0.03
N ALA A 618 -33.76 4.01 0.26
CA ALA A 618 -33.41 5.14 -0.61
C ALA A 618 -31.90 5.47 -0.56
N THR A 619 -31.20 5.03 0.48
CA THR A 619 -29.76 5.22 0.70
C THR A 619 -29.10 3.88 0.99
N GLU A 620 -27.89 3.68 0.49
CA GLU A 620 -27.16 2.43 0.68
C GLU A 620 -26.83 2.20 2.16
N PRO A 621 -27.04 0.99 2.70
CA PRO A 621 -26.71 0.69 4.09
C PRO A 621 -25.19 0.61 4.29
N THR A 622 -24.75 0.74 5.54
CA THR A 622 -23.39 0.34 5.92
C THR A 622 -23.29 -1.19 5.91
N TRP A 623 -22.39 -1.70 5.09
CA TRP A 623 -22.26 -3.13 4.83
C TRP A 623 -21.39 -3.84 5.88
N PRO A 624 -21.90 -4.83 6.64
CA PRO A 624 -21.10 -5.58 7.58
C PRO A 624 -20.26 -6.66 6.88
N ASP A 625 -19.13 -7.07 7.46
CA ASP A 625 -18.35 -8.22 6.99
C ASP A 625 -18.93 -9.57 7.50
N LYS A 626 -19.74 -9.52 8.57
CA LYS A 626 -20.43 -10.66 9.21
C LYS A 626 -21.81 -10.26 9.74
N GLY A 627 -22.74 -11.20 9.75
CA GLY A 627 -24.09 -10.95 10.27
C GLY A 627 -25.01 -10.26 9.26
N ARG A 628 -26.23 -9.94 9.69
CA ARG A 628 -27.28 -9.41 8.81
C ARG A 628 -27.37 -7.89 8.88
N VAL A 629 -27.71 -7.23 7.77
CA VAL A 629 -28.07 -5.81 7.71
C VAL A 629 -29.44 -5.62 7.07
N THR A 630 -30.27 -4.76 7.65
CA THR A 630 -31.59 -4.40 7.10
C THR A 630 -31.46 -3.15 6.23
N ASP A 631 -32.08 -3.21 5.06
CA ASP A 631 -32.03 -2.20 4.01
C ASP A 631 -33.42 -2.05 3.39
N GLY A 632 -34.16 -1.02 3.81
CA GLY A 632 -35.58 -0.92 3.51
C GLY A 632 -36.36 -2.11 4.08
N THR A 633 -36.91 -2.94 3.20
CA THR A 633 -37.62 -4.20 3.55
C THR A 633 -36.80 -5.46 3.25
N VAL A 634 -35.60 -5.31 2.66
CA VAL A 634 -34.66 -6.40 2.38
C VAL A 634 -33.72 -6.57 3.58
N THR A 635 -33.37 -7.81 3.89
CA THR A 635 -32.27 -8.13 4.83
C THR A 635 -31.15 -8.80 4.07
N TRP A 636 -29.93 -8.29 4.17
CA TRP A 636 -28.75 -8.80 3.49
C TRP A 636 -27.86 -9.61 4.42
N LEU A 637 -27.13 -10.58 3.86
CA LEU A 637 -26.04 -11.30 4.52
C LEU A 637 -24.81 -11.30 3.62
N PRO A 638 -23.58 -11.13 4.15
CA PRO A 638 -22.36 -11.37 3.40
C PRO A 638 -22.38 -12.74 2.71
N TYR A 639 -22.09 -12.76 1.42
CA TYR A 639 -21.99 -13.96 0.61
C TYR A 639 -20.55 -14.48 0.60
N GLN A 640 -20.36 -15.77 0.86
CA GLN A 640 -19.04 -16.37 1.12
C GLN A 640 -18.08 -16.33 -0.07
N VAL A 641 -18.58 -16.10 -1.29
CA VAL A 641 -17.72 -15.76 -2.44
C VAL A 641 -17.50 -14.25 -2.45
N GLY A 642 -16.69 -13.76 -1.51
CA GLY A 642 -16.18 -12.40 -1.55
C GLY A 642 -15.31 -12.18 -2.79
N ILE A 643 -15.18 -10.93 -3.23
CA ILE A 643 -14.36 -10.55 -4.38
C ILE A 643 -12.92 -11.06 -4.16
N CYS A 644 -12.32 -11.70 -5.17
CA CYS A 644 -10.98 -12.31 -5.13
C CYS A 644 -10.79 -13.48 -4.14
N ASN A 645 -11.83 -14.03 -3.50
CA ASN A 645 -11.65 -15.07 -2.48
C ASN A 645 -10.92 -16.32 -3.01
N LYS A 646 -11.03 -16.64 -4.31
CA LYS A 646 -10.24 -17.68 -4.97
C LYS A 646 -8.73 -17.51 -4.74
N TYR A 647 -8.25 -16.27 -4.87
CA TYR A 647 -6.84 -15.94 -4.64
C TYR A 647 -6.54 -15.75 -3.16
N THR A 648 -7.39 -15.02 -2.43
CA THR A 648 -7.18 -14.73 -0.99
C THR A 648 -7.10 -16.00 -0.12
N ASN A 649 -7.87 -17.03 -0.49
CA ASN A 649 -7.87 -18.32 0.21
C ASN A 649 -7.06 -19.39 -0.54
N GLY A 650 -6.60 -19.10 -1.75
CA GLY A 650 -5.76 -19.98 -2.54
C GLY A 650 -4.27 -19.76 -2.27
N ALA A 651 -3.44 -20.45 -3.05
CA ALA A 651 -1.98 -20.40 -2.92
C ALA A 651 -1.42 -18.96 -3.04
N LEU A 652 -2.00 -18.13 -3.91
CA LEU A 652 -1.55 -16.74 -4.10
C LEU A 652 -1.68 -15.90 -2.82
N GLY A 653 -2.78 -16.03 -2.08
CA GLY A 653 -3.03 -15.29 -0.83
C GLY A 653 -2.42 -15.92 0.43
N TYR A 654 -1.76 -17.07 0.29
CA TYR A 654 -1.11 -17.78 1.40
C TYR A 654 0.34 -17.28 1.59
N VAL A 655 0.53 -16.36 2.53
CA VAL A 655 1.80 -15.64 2.77
C VAL A 655 2.78 -16.35 3.73
N GLN A 656 2.42 -17.54 4.25
CA GLN A 656 3.28 -18.28 5.18
C GLN A 656 4.37 -19.11 4.48
N SER A 657 4.21 -19.42 3.19
CA SER A 657 5.21 -20.11 2.37
C SER A 657 5.51 -19.35 1.08
N ASP A 658 6.61 -19.67 0.39
CA ASP A 658 6.90 -19.11 -0.93
C ASP A 658 5.86 -19.57 -1.97
N TYR A 659 5.51 -18.68 -2.90
CA TYR A 659 4.62 -18.99 -4.00
C TYR A 659 5.40 -19.61 -5.17
N THR A 660 4.99 -20.83 -5.52
CA THR A 660 5.67 -21.65 -6.53
C THR A 660 4.73 -22.13 -7.65
N THR A 661 3.43 -21.82 -7.56
CA THR A 661 2.42 -22.30 -8.53
C THR A 661 2.61 -21.67 -9.92
N GLN A 662 3.14 -20.45 -9.99
CA GLN A 662 3.34 -19.72 -11.24
C GLN A 662 4.60 -18.85 -11.14
N SER A 663 5.28 -18.67 -12.27
CA SER A 663 6.39 -17.72 -12.37
C SER A 663 5.95 -16.29 -12.03
N PRO A 664 6.81 -15.49 -11.39
CA PRO A 664 6.52 -14.09 -11.11
C PRO A 664 6.27 -13.28 -12.38
N THR A 665 5.36 -12.32 -12.29
CA THR A 665 5.13 -11.28 -13.31
C THR A 665 6.33 -10.34 -13.39
N LEU A 666 6.90 -9.99 -12.23
CA LEU A 666 8.15 -9.22 -12.11
C LEU A 666 9.09 -9.94 -11.17
N ASP A 667 10.36 -10.10 -11.55
CA ASP A 667 11.41 -10.66 -10.70
C ASP A 667 12.64 -9.78 -10.86
N ARG A 668 13.13 -9.20 -9.77
CA ARG A 668 14.34 -8.36 -9.80
C ARG A 668 15.21 -8.66 -8.61
N THR A 669 16.51 -8.83 -8.87
CA THR A 669 17.52 -8.86 -7.82
C THR A 669 18.31 -7.57 -7.84
N ILE A 670 18.34 -6.88 -6.71
CA ILE A 670 19.19 -5.71 -6.49
C ILE A 670 20.29 -6.02 -5.48
N THR A 671 21.38 -5.27 -5.56
CA THR A 671 22.48 -5.33 -4.59
C THR A 671 22.71 -3.94 -4.00
N LEU A 672 22.80 -3.89 -2.67
CA LEU A 672 23.09 -2.69 -1.91
C LEU A 672 24.51 -2.77 -1.35
N ASP A 673 25.19 -1.62 -1.27
CA ASP A 673 26.42 -1.52 -0.51
C ASP A 673 26.18 -1.75 1.00
N SER A 674 27.27 -1.91 1.75
CA SER A 674 27.20 -2.19 3.18
C SER A 674 26.44 -1.15 3.99
N THR A 675 26.49 0.13 3.60
CA THR A 675 25.82 1.24 4.30
C THR A 675 24.31 1.12 4.14
N TYR A 676 23.81 1.02 2.91
CA TYR A 676 22.38 0.90 2.65
C TYR A 676 21.82 -0.46 3.07
N ASN A 677 22.58 -1.53 2.90
CA ASN A 677 22.20 -2.85 3.40
C ASN A 677 22.01 -2.84 4.93
N THR A 678 22.92 -2.19 5.66
CA THR A 678 22.82 -2.02 7.12
C THR A 678 21.65 -1.11 7.50
N ALA A 679 21.37 -0.07 6.71
CA ALA A 679 20.23 0.82 6.94
C ALA A 679 18.88 0.08 6.79
N PHE A 680 18.81 -0.98 5.99
CA PHE A 680 17.59 -1.77 5.80
C PHE A 680 17.39 -2.92 6.79
N ASP A 681 18.21 -3.07 7.82
CA ASP A 681 17.93 -4.04 8.89
C ASP A 681 16.58 -3.81 9.56
N LYS A 682 16.11 -2.56 9.52
CA LYS A 682 14.82 -2.10 10.03
C LYS A 682 14.03 -1.42 8.92
N PHE A 683 12.75 -1.71 8.79
CA PHE A 683 11.89 -1.12 7.76
C PHE A 683 10.48 -0.81 8.24
N LEU A 684 9.82 0.11 7.53
CA LEU A 684 8.38 0.31 7.54
C LEU A 684 7.79 -0.13 6.20
N PHE A 685 6.51 -0.47 6.22
CA PHE A 685 5.74 -0.79 5.02
C PHE A 685 4.37 -0.12 5.06
N GLY A 686 3.84 0.18 3.88
CA GLY A 686 2.61 0.94 3.74
C GLY A 686 2.31 1.31 2.29
N TRP A 687 1.38 2.23 2.09
CA TRP A 687 1.03 2.75 0.77
C TRP A 687 1.26 4.24 0.69
N THR A 688 1.64 4.71 -0.50
CA THR A 688 1.75 6.13 -0.83
C THR A 688 0.91 6.44 -2.06
N THR A 689 0.36 7.65 -2.15
CA THR A 689 -0.46 8.09 -3.28
C THR A 689 -0.41 9.60 -3.44
N ALA A 690 -0.51 10.09 -4.66
CA ALA A 690 -0.73 11.51 -4.96
C ALA A 690 -1.56 11.65 -6.24
N SER A 691 -2.14 12.83 -6.47
CA SER A 691 -3.06 13.05 -7.60
C SER A 691 -2.85 14.33 -8.39
N GLY A 692 -2.07 15.32 -7.92
CA GLY A 692 -1.77 16.54 -8.68
C GLY A 692 -2.99 17.15 -9.39
N GLY A 693 -2.90 17.32 -10.71
CA GLY A 693 -4.05 17.79 -11.52
C GLY A 693 -5.14 16.73 -11.79
N ALA A 694 -4.84 15.45 -11.61
CA ALA A 694 -5.76 14.33 -11.79
C ALA A 694 -6.56 14.02 -10.50
N THR A 695 -7.46 13.05 -10.58
CA THR A 695 -8.20 12.52 -9.43
C THR A 695 -8.18 11.01 -9.45
N GLN A 696 -8.14 10.37 -8.30
CA GLN A 696 -8.30 8.92 -8.23
C GLN A 696 -8.84 8.47 -6.89
N ARG A 697 -9.40 7.26 -6.87
CA ARG A 697 -9.54 6.49 -5.63
C ARG A 697 -9.12 5.05 -5.88
N ALA A 698 -8.08 4.58 -5.19
CA ALA A 698 -7.76 3.16 -5.10
C ALA A 698 -8.18 2.62 -3.75
N ASP A 699 -9.01 1.57 -3.76
CA ASP A 699 -9.41 0.86 -2.55
C ASP A 699 -8.51 -0.36 -2.38
N VAL A 700 -7.92 -0.54 -1.20
CA VAL A 700 -7.05 -1.67 -0.84
C VAL A 700 -7.68 -2.43 0.34
N TRP A 701 -7.79 -3.76 0.24
CA TRP A 701 -8.35 -4.61 1.28
C TRP A 701 -7.67 -5.99 1.32
N LYS A 702 -8.04 -6.82 2.31
CA LYS A 702 -7.50 -8.18 2.51
C LYS A 702 -5.96 -8.24 2.63
N PHE A 703 -5.33 -7.16 3.11
CA PHE A 703 -3.89 -7.14 3.30
C PHE A 703 -3.42 -8.17 4.34
N ARG A 704 -2.33 -8.86 4.02
CA ARG A 704 -1.58 -9.77 4.90
C ARG A 704 -0.09 -9.65 4.61
N LEU A 705 0.74 -9.65 5.64
CA LEU A 705 2.19 -9.70 5.54
C LEU A 705 2.77 -10.63 6.61
N THR A 706 3.63 -11.54 6.18
CA THR A 706 4.41 -12.45 7.03
C THR A 706 5.89 -12.19 6.86
N PHE A 707 6.64 -12.20 7.95
CA PHE A 707 8.10 -12.09 7.92
C PHE A 707 8.73 -13.45 7.62
N LYS A 708 9.80 -13.47 6.82
CA LYS A 708 10.56 -14.70 6.58
C LYS A 708 11.45 -14.99 7.81
N PRO A 709 11.56 -16.28 8.23
CA PRO A 709 12.35 -16.69 9.39
C PRO A 709 13.82 -16.28 9.33
#